data_AF-A0AAW9PP04-F1
#
_entry.id   AF-A0AAW9PP04-F1
#
_cell.length_a   1.000
_cell.length_b   1.000
_cell.length_c   1.000
_cell.angle_alpha   90.00
_cell.angle_beta   90.00
_cell.angle_gamma   90.00
#
_symmetry.space_group_name_H-M   'P 1'
#
loop_
_entity.id
_entity.type
_entity.pdbx_description
1 polymer ?
#
loop_
_entity_poly.entity_id
_entity_poly.type
_entity_poly.pdbx_seq_one_letter_code
_entity_poly.pdbx_strand_id
1 'polypeptide(L)'
;MFNIIVFSKDRPCQLELFLRSVKIFFRNWQNLQFSVLYTYSEPTYCEGYEKLKGIHPEFNYICEKEDQIPFKQNVLNLISDTSPYTLFFVDDNIFRLTFDIQSEAFQIFQNDKSILSLSLRLSPEITYCYSTNSPAPLPKFEPHLIWNWRELSLGNDWSYPMSLDGHVFRTEEIKPLIELAEFYNPNFLEEQLATSPINLSKMICYAHSKIANIPANRVQSTHFNRHGNLMTPAEFNREFLNGKVILLKNILDTQPTAVHQEIYLQLGTLLANNSEPKISIIISCLNQGYALPQIIESLWAQTYQEFEVLIIDRGSIDDTKLVAEALITAYPNGRIQLVNLDNEASSVRDRATVIAKGEHKLFLNPEQVISSTMLSDYLRWVETIPLENLEHWLQSVFYPWQKTQGELERSQCQLKSNLQQTQAGLEQSMQLVQKLSGELHQTQVLLEETKHQLGLTQGNLIQAKSVITAMESSKFWKLRNKWFDFRTSIGVVDEAQSVTPKAIVKFIVKSLLGQIKKARLKTKIIRQDNWHEDKPLVSVIIPCFNYGQYLEEAVDSVLSQTFQDFEIIIVDDGSDDPLTIKVLDELSKPKTQVIRQSNQKLPSARNKGIEAAQGKYICCLDADDVIKPTYLEKCLIRLETENLDICYSWIQEFGDSCEIGKPGQFDIKTLVKQNCAAVSSVFKREMWEKVGGYDPKMVDGYEDWNFWIAIAKMGAIGAQINEPLFLYRKHGSSMIDSAIEKHDLLFKQIQANHQELYSDRRLVKQISQRRQYFFVENGYVNLTHSFNRQPRANSSNVSVEAGNILFALPWITIGGADTVILQVIQALKDRSFNSTICTTMKTSQDMGDSTEKYEELTQSIYHLNNLLEQVTWKEFVFYLIESRKINIIFIAGSTYFYSILPDIKQRFPEVQIIDQLYNEFGHIENNRKYASYIDLNILANETIKEILLKKFGESESKTLVIVHGVDTEIAFNSAKVNEKLILRNNIIPQGKFIVSYMGRFSEEKCPQTFLQIIRKLKNYDDMYFVMIGNGPQYKSIQQEISTLNLEGKIFAPGFVDDNKPYLKISDALVIPSKIEGIPITLMEGLSLGIPIVASRVGGIPSVIADGYNGFTCNPTNVDEFVERIKQIYTDKKLQSQLKENARSYAIKKLDLNRMKNEYSHAFTNLLSQSKST
;
A
#
# COMPACT_ATOMS: atom_id res chain seq x y z
N MET A 1 -10.78 46.94 3.86
CA MET A 1 -11.14 47.41 5.22
C MET A 1 -11.99 46.33 5.86
N PHE A 2 -11.68 45.94 7.09
CA PHE A 2 -12.38 44.91 7.86
C PHE A 2 -12.64 45.42 9.28
N ASN A 3 -13.77 45.05 9.85
CA ASN A 3 -13.96 45.05 11.29
C ASN A 3 -13.44 43.70 11.82
N ILE A 4 -12.29 43.66 12.48
CA ILE A 4 -11.73 42.41 13.02
C ILE A 4 -11.74 42.47 14.53
N ILE A 5 -12.53 41.59 15.15
CA ILE A 5 -12.74 41.54 16.60
C ILE A 5 -12.27 40.20 17.12
N VAL A 6 -11.41 40.22 18.13
CA VAL A 6 -10.80 39.03 18.73
C VAL A 6 -11.22 38.97 20.19
N PHE A 7 -11.87 37.89 20.59
CA PHE A 7 -12.33 37.70 21.96
C PHE A 7 -11.33 36.86 22.76
N SER A 8 -10.99 37.30 23.97
CA SER A 8 -10.09 36.57 24.85
C SER A 8 -10.47 36.69 26.33
N LYS A 9 -10.44 35.58 27.06
CA LYS A 9 -10.64 35.57 28.53
C LYS A 9 -9.65 34.62 29.21
N ASP A 10 -8.88 35.15 30.15
CA ASP A 10 -7.89 34.39 30.95
C ASP A 10 -6.86 33.59 30.13
N ARG A 11 -6.61 33.96 28.85
CA ARG A 11 -5.75 33.22 27.91
C ARG A 11 -4.75 34.09 27.13
N PRO A 12 -3.96 34.95 27.81
CA PRO A 12 -2.98 35.80 27.12
C PRO A 12 -1.91 35.00 26.34
N CYS A 13 -1.58 33.78 26.77
CA CYS A 13 -0.59 32.93 26.09
C CYS A 13 -1.09 32.35 24.75
N GLN A 14 -2.35 31.91 24.70
CA GLN A 14 -2.98 31.41 23.49
C GLN A 14 -3.27 32.56 22.52
N LEU A 15 -3.71 33.71 23.06
CA LEU A 15 -3.89 34.92 22.27
C LEU A 15 -2.57 35.40 21.65
N GLU A 16 -1.42 35.28 22.34
CA GLU A 16 -0.10 35.53 21.74
C GLU A 16 0.12 34.70 20.49
N LEU A 17 -0.14 33.39 20.56
CA LEU A 17 0.03 32.49 19.42
C LEU A 17 -0.87 32.88 18.25
N PHE A 18 -2.13 33.25 18.52
CA PHE A 18 -3.04 33.75 17.49
C PHE A 18 -2.47 35.01 16.82
N LEU A 19 -2.14 36.03 17.61
CA LEU A 19 -1.64 37.31 17.11
C LEU A 19 -0.33 37.14 16.33
N ARG A 20 0.56 36.27 16.80
CA ARG A 20 1.79 35.92 16.06
C ARG A 20 1.49 35.18 14.76
N SER A 21 0.53 34.26 14.73
CA SER A 21 0.11 33.58 13.49
C SER A 21 -0.53 34.53 12.48
N VAL A 22 -1.29 35.53 12.93
CA VAL A 22 -1.86 36.60 12.09
C VAL A 22 -0.74 37.35 11.38
N LYS A 23 0.31 37.75 12.11
CA LYS A 23 1.44 38.47 11.52
C LYS A 23 2.10 37.69 10.39
N ILE A 24 2.16 36.36 10.52
CA ILE A 24 2.82 35.45 9.57
C ILE A 24 1.94 35.16 8.35
N PHE A 25 0.66 34.90 8.55
CA PHE A 25 -0.20 34.30 7.52
C PHE A 25 -1.34 35.20 7.03
N PHE A 26 -1.65 36.31 7.70
CA PHE A 26 -2.70 37.22 7.24
C PHE A 26 -2.06 38.33 6.39
N ARG A 27 -2.29 38.34 5.06
CA ARG A 27 -1.68 39.35 4.19
C ARG A 27 -2.24 40.75 4.45
N ASN A 28 -1.35 41.74 4.42
CA ASN A 28 -1.66 43.16 4.62
C ASN A 28 -2.34 43.47 5.96
N TRP A 29 -2.11 42.64 6.99
CA TRP A 29 -2.70 42.83 8.31
C TRP A 29 -2.33 44.19 8.92
N GLN A 30 -1.16 44.76 8.60
CA GLN A 30 -0.70 46.06 9.09
C GLN A 30 -1.61 47.22 8.67
N ASN A 31 -2.33 47.05 7.56
CA ASN A 31 -3.28 48.05 7.04
C ASN A 31 -4.69 47.86 7.63
N LEU A 32 -4.85 46.90 8.55
CA LEU A 32 -6.12 46.53 9.16
C LEU A 32 -6.03 46.72 10.67
N GLN A 33 -7.12 47.13 11.27
CA GLN A 33 -7.21 47.27 12.72
C GLN A 33 -7.79 45.98 13.31
N PHE A 34 -6.96 45.19 13.99
CA PHE A 34 -7.45 44.10 14.83
C PHE A 34 -7.71 44.65 16.23
N SER A 35 -8.95 44.46 16.70
CA SER A 35 -9.37 44.87 18.03
C SER A 35 -9.54 43.64 18.92
N VAL A 36 -8.67 43.52 19.91
CA VAL A 36 -8.71 42.50 20.97
C VAL A 36 -9.61 43.02 22.08
N LEU A 37 -10.82 42.45 22.20
CA LEU A 37 -11.71 42.67 23.32
C LEU A 37 -11.48 41.57 24.35
N TYR A 38 -10.89 41.92 25.48
CA TYR A 38 -10.50 40.95 26.50
C TYR A 38 -11.03 41.29 27.89
N THR A 39 -11.09 40.26 28.73
CA THR A 39 -11.40 40.36 30.15
C THR A 39 -10.59 39.35 30.95
N TYR A 40 -10.54 39.51 32.27
CA TYR A 40 -9.79 38.64 33.16
C TYR A 40 -10.53 38.36 34.46
N SER A 41 -10.43 37.15 35.01
CA SER A 41 -11.02 36.80 36.31
C SER A 41 -10.15 37.26 37.48
N GLU A 42 -8.84 37.12 37.35
CA GLU A 42 -7.84 37.36 38.40
C GLU A 42 -6.76 38.36 37.95
N PRO A 43 -6.14 39.13 38.87
CA PRO A 43 -5.09 40.10 38.53
C PRO A 43 -3.89 39.50 37.78
N THR A 44 -3.55 38.23 38.04
CA THR A 44 -2.41 37.56 37.38
C THR A 44 -2.64 37.38 35.87
N TYR A 45 -3.88 37.25 35.40
CA TYR A 45 -4.18 37.24 33.97
C TYR A 45 -4.09 38.64 33.37
N CYS A 46 -4.42 39.68 34.13
CA CYS A 46 -4.20 41.07 33.72
C CYS A 46 -2.71 41.33 33.43
N GLU A 47 -1.81 40.88 34.31
CA GLU A 47 -0.36 40.94 34.08
C GLU A 47 0.05 40.23 32.78
N GLY A 48 -0.58 39.09 32.47
CA GLY A 48 -0.36 38.37 31.22
C GLY A 48 -0.81 39.18 29.99
N TYR A 49 -1.95 39.85 30.05
CA TYR A 49 -2.40 40.73 28.96
C TYR A 49 -1.54 41.99 28.82
N GLU A 50 -1.07 42.59 29.92
CA GLU A 50 -0.12 43.71 29.87
C GLU A 50 1.21 43.28 29.23
N LYS A 51 1.69 42.08 29.56
CA LYS A 51 2.85 41.49 28.87
C LYS A 51 2.58 41.31 27.38
N LEU A 52 1.42 40.79 27.02
CA LEU A 52 1.01 40.61 25.62
C LEU A 52 0.98 41.94 24.85
N LYS A 53 0.41 43.00 25.44
CA LYS A 53 0.42 44.37 24.86
C LYS A 53 1.85 44.86 24.62
N GLY A 54 2.78 44.55 25.53
CA GLY A 54 4.19 44.86 25.35
C GLY A 54 4.85 44.11 24.18
N ILE A 55 4.45 42.86 23.92
CA ILE A 55 4.98 42.04 22.81
C ILE A 55 4.34 42.44 21.47
N HIS A 56 3.04 42.75 21.50
CA HIS A 56 2.25 43.07 20.30
C HIS A 56 1.50 44.42 20.43
N PRO A 57 2.22 45.55 20.53
CA PRO A 57 1.63 46.87 20.77
C PRO A 57 0.83 47.43 19.57
N GLU A 58 0.99 46.85 18.39
CA GLU A 58 0.34 47.32 17.15
C GLU A 58 -1.17 46.99 17.07
N PHE A 59 -1.65 46.08 17.91
CA PHE A 59 -3.06 45.72 17.94
C PHE A 59 -3.82 46.62 18.92
N ASN A 60 -5.10 46.83 18.65
CA ASN A 60 -5.95 47.62 19.52
C ASN A 60 -6.48 46.73 20.65
N TYR A 61 -6.28 47.09 21.91
CA TYR A 61 -6.73 46.30 23.07
C TYR A 61 -7.79 47.06 23.85
N ILE A 62 -8.90 46.40 24.13
CA ILE A 62 -10.05 46.95 24.84
C ILE A 62 -10.34 46.03 26.01
N CYS A 63 -10.30 46.59 27.22
CA CYS A 63 -10.46 45.85 28.47
C CYS A 63 -11.86 46.09 29.02
N GLU A 64 -12.71 45.05 28.99
CA GLU A 64 -14.11 45.17 29.43
C GLU A 64 -14.26 45.74 30.85
N LYS A 65 -13.31 45.43 31.74
CA LYS A 65 -13.32 45.89 33.13
C LYS A 65 -12.91 47.36 33.33
N GLU A 66 -12.11 47.91 32.42
CA GLU A 66 -11.60 49.29 32.53
C GLU A 66 -12.55 50.29 31.88
N ASP A 67 -13.20 49.90 30.77
CA ASP A 67 -14.00 50.82 29.97
C ASP A 67 -15.40 51.07 30.54
N GLN A 68 -15.87 50.28 31.53
CA GLN A 68 -17.23 50.33 32.11
C GLN A 68 -18.38 50.30 31.08
N ILE A 69 -18.09 49.98 29.83
CA ILE A 69 -19.03 49.81 28.73
C ILE A 69 -19.44 48.33 28.69
N PRO A 70 -20.75 48.00 28.63
CA PRO A 70 -21.20 46.61 28.53
C PRO A 70 -20.62 45.88 27.32
N PHE A 71 -20.34 44.58 27.44
CA PHE A 71 -19.76 43.75 26.38
C PHE A 71 -20.42 43.94 25.00
N LYS A 72 -21.76 43.89 24.93
CA LYS A 72 -22.52 44.14 23.69
C LYS A 72 -22.20 45.49 23.07
N GLN A 73 -22.14 46.54 23.89
CA GLN A 73 -21.86 47.89 23.40
C GLN A 73 -20.41 48.03 22.92
N ASN A 74 -19.44 47.36 23.57
CA ASN A 74 -18.07 47.29 23.07
C ASN A 74 -17.98 46.61 21.70
N VAL A 75 -18.70 45.50 21.50
CA VAL A 75 -18.76 44.83 20.19
C VAL A 75 -19.36 45.74 19.12
N LEU A 76 -20.47 46.43 19.42
CA LEU A 76 -21.11 47.35 18.49
C LEU A 76 -20.22 48.55 18.13
N ASN A 77 -19.52 49.12 19.11
CA ASN A 77 -18.60 50.24 18.90
C ASN A 77 -17.43 49.87 17.97
N LEU A 78 -17.05 48.60 17.92
CA LEU A 78 -15.98 48.08 17.07
C LEU A 78 -16.41 47.79 15.63
N ILE A 79 -17.71 47.79 15.32
CA ILE A 79 -18.23 47.53 13.98
C ILE A 79 -18.50 48.86 13.28
N SER A 80 -17.54 49.30 12.48
CA SER A 80 -17.69 50.48 11.63
C SER A 80 -18.50 50.18 10.37
N ASP A 81 -19.41 51.09 10.01
CA ASP A 81 -20.16 51.06 8.74
C ASP A 81 -19.27 51.30 7.51
N THR A 82 -18.09 51.90 7.69
CA THR A 82 -17.14 52.15 6.61
C THR A 82 -16.34 50.91 6.20
N SER A 83 -16.33 49.88 7.05
CA SER A 83 -15.69 48.60 6.77
C SER A 83 -16.72 47.62 6.18
N PRO A 84 -16.55 47.16 4.93
CA PRO A 84 -17.56 46.33 4.25
C PRO A 84 -17.68 44.89 4.80
N TYR A 85 -16.71 44.43 5.58
CA TYR A 85 -16.68 43.06 6.10
C TYR A 85 -16.39 43.04 7.60
N THR A 86 -16.98 42.08 8.31
CA THR A 86 -16.76 41.82 9.74
C THR A 86 -16.28 40.39 9.96
N LEU A 87 -15.21 40.24 10.73
CA LEU A 87 -14.63 38.95 11.13
C LEU A 87 -14.54 38.89 12.64
N PHE A 88 -14.83 37.71 13.16
CA PHE A 88 -14.64 37.37 14.56
C PHE A 88 -13.60 36.27 14.68
N PHE A 89 -12.79 36.38 15.74
CA PHE A 89 -11.86 35.35 16.18
C PHE A 89 -11.94 35.18 17.69
N VAL A 90 -11.47 34.04 18.15
CA VAL A 90 -11.25 33.73 19.57
C VAL A 90 -9.78 33.34 19.80
N ASP A 91 -9.35 33.39 21.05
CA ASP A 91 -7.97 33.15 21.48
C ASP A 91 -7.35 31.78 21.13
N ASP A 92 -8.15 30.81 20.69
CA ASP A 92 -7.69 29.47 20.27
C ASP A 92 -7.61 29.27 18.75
N ASN A 93 -7.94 30.29 17.96
CA ASN A 93 -7.79 30.27 16.50
C ASN A 93 -6.32 30.49 16.16
N ILE A 94 -5.76 29.68 15.26
CA ILE A 94 -4.37 29.83 14.82
C ILE A 94 -4.31 29.77 13.29
N PHE A 95 -3.76 30.79 12.65
CA PHE A 95 -3.51 30.73 11.20
C PHE A 95 -2.37 29.75 10.90
N ARG A 96 -2.58 28.89 9.91
CA ARG A 96 -1.61 27.91 9.42
C ARG A 96 -1.25 28.07 7.94
N LEU A 97 -2.10 28.78 7.19
CA LEU A 97 -1.93 29.03 5.77
C LEU A 97 -2.28 30.48 5.45
N THR A 98 -1.62 31.00 4.41
CA THR A 98 -1.80 32.39 4.00
C THR A 98 -3.25 32.70 3.61
N PHE A 99 -3.82 33.74 4.21
CA PHE A 99 -5.09 34.35 3.84
C PHE A 99 -4.83 35.65 3.10
N ASP A 100 -5.45 35.79 1.93
CA ASP A 100 -5.38 36.98 1.09
C ASP A 100 -6.78 37.36 0.62
N ILE A 101 -7.07 38.64 0.70
CA ILE A 101 -8.31 39.27 0.26
C ILE A 101 -8.40 39.32 -1.27
N GLN A 102 -7.26 39.16 -1.96
CA GLN A 102 -7.21 39.00 -3.41
C GLN A 102 -7.42 37.54 -3.85
N SER A 103 -7.59 36.60 -2.91
CA SER A 103 -7.82 35.20 -3.27
C SER A 103 -9.13 35.00 -4.02
N GLU A 104 -9.16 34.00 -4.90
CA GLU A 104 -10.32 33.66 -5.71
C GLU A 104 -11.59 33.44 -4.86
N ALA A 105 -11.49 32.67 -3.77
CA ALA A 105 -12.63 32.42 -2.87
C ALA A 105 -13.16 33.71 -2.22
N PHE A 106 -12.28 34.66 -1.87
CA PHE A 106 -12.68 35.96 -1.36
C PHE A 106 -13.34 36.82 -2.45
N GLN A 107 -12.82 36.82 -3.67
CA GLN A 107 -13.42 37.53 -4.80
C GLN A 107 -14.81 36.98 -5.16
N ILE A 108 -14.99 35.67 -5.12
CA ILE A 108 -16.29 35.02 -5.34
C ILE A 108 -17.27 35.41 -4.23
N PHE A 109 -16.85 35.31 -2.97
CA PHE A 109 -17.66 35.79 -1.84
C PHE A 109 -18.01 37.28 -1.98
N GLN A 110 -17.07 38.12 -2.40
CA GLN A 110 -17.31 39.55 -2.60
C GLN A 110 -18.36 39.82 -3.68
N ASN A 111 -18.32 39.07 -4.79
CA ASN A 111 -19.14 39.31 -5.96
C ASN A 111 -20.51 38.61 -5.91
N ASP A 112 -20.62 37.43 -5.28
CA ASP A 112 -21.85 36.66 -5.18
C ASP A 112 -22.58 36.92 -3.86
N LYS A 113 -23.60 37.78 -3.92
CA LYS A 113 -24.45 38.16 -2.78
C LYS A 113 -25.36 37.02 -2.29
N SER A 114 -25.45 35.89 -2.98
CA SER A 114 -26.20 34.73 -2.49
C SER A 114 -25.44 33.95 -1.42
N ILE A 115 -24.14 34.15 -1.31
CA ILE A 115 -23.25 33.52 -0.33
C ILE A 115 -23.28 34.31 0.97
N LEU A 116 -23.67 33.67 2.07
CA LEU A 116 -23.77 34.25 3.41
C LEU A 116 -22.40 34.60 4.00
N SER A 117 -21.44 33.68 3.92
CA SER A 117 -20.13 33.85 4.54
C SER A 117 -19.04 33.03 3.85
N LEU A 118 -17.81 33.52 3.97
CA LEU A 118 -16.59 32.79 3.62
C LEU A 118 -15.97 32.21 4.91
N SER A 119 -15.83 30.90 4.97
CA SER A 119 -15.26 30.19 6.11
C SER A 119 -13.74 30.03 5.96
N LEU A 120 -12.99 30.51 6.95
CA LEU A 120 -11.55 30.27 7.07
C LEU A 120 -11.24 28.93 7.75
N ARG A 121 -12.19 28.35 8.48
CA ARG A 121 -12.02 27.15 9.32
C ARG A 121 -12.50 25.85 8.67
N LEU A 122 -13.44 25.92 7.73
CA LEU A 122 -13.97 24.77 7.00
C LEU A 122 -13.17 24.51 5.72
N SER A 123 -13.07 23.23 5.33
CA SER A 123 -12.50 22.78 4.05
C SER A 123 -12.90 21.31 3.83
N PRO A 124 -12.76 20.74 2.61
CA PRO A 124 -13.06 19.33 2.34
C PRO A 124 -12.28 18.32 3.20
N GLU A 125 -11.27 18.77 3.95
CA GLU A 125 -10.50 17.96 4.91
C GLU A 125 -11.23 17.77 6.26
N ILE A 126 -12.25 18.58 6.56
CA ILE A 126 -13.01 18.54 7.81
C ILE A 126 -14.09 17.46 7.73
N THR A 127 -13.72 16.24 8.13
CA THR A 127 -14.58 15.04 8.09
C THR A 127 -15.03 14.58 9.49
N TYR A 128 -14.71 15.33 10.54
CA TYR A 128 -15.05 15.00 11.92
C TYR A 128 -15.54 16.22 12.71
N CYS A 129 -16.66 16.07 13.44
CA CYS A 129 -17.17 17.10 14.33
C CYS A 129 -16.69 16.80 15.76
N TYR A 130 -15.81 17.66 16.28
CA TYR A 130 -15.19 17.47 17.59
C TYR A 130 -16.18 17.65 18.74
N SER A 131 -17.07 18.63 18.64
CA SER A 131 -18.06 18.95 19.68
C SER A 131 -19.07 17.82 19.89
N THR A 132 -19.49 17.13 18.83
CA THR A 132 -20.44 16.01 18.89
C THR A 132 -19.76 14.63 18.93
N ASN A 133 -18.43 14.58 18.82
CA ASN A 133 -17.63 13.36 18.79
C ASN A 133 -18.13 12.35 17.74
N SER A 134 -18.40 12.84 16.52
CA SER A 134 -19.01 12.04 15.45
C SER A 134 -18.43 12.41 14.07
N PRO A 135 -18.48 11.49 13.08
CA PRO A 135 -18.13 11.83 11.70
C PRO A 135 -18.98 12.98 11.17
N ALA A 136 -18.34 13.95 10.54
CA ALA A 136 -18.99 15.07 9.87
C ALA A 136 -19.09 14.74 8.37
N PRO A 137 -20.25 14.31 7.85
CA PRO A 137 -20.41 14.07 6.42
C PRO A 137 -20.15 15.37 5.64
N LEU A 138 -19.40 15.26 4.55
CA LEU A 138 -19.10 16.40 3.69
C LEU A 138 -20.37 16.86 2.98
N PRO A 139 -20.59 18.18 2.84
CA PRO A 139 -21.71 18.68 2.07
C PRO A 139 -21.49 18.45 0.58
N LYS A 140 -22.59 18.50 -0.18
CA LYS A 140 -22.50 18.55 -1.63
C LYS A 140 -21.98 19.93 -2.05
N PHE A 141 -20.80 19.97 -2.63
CA PHE A 141 -20.20 21.21 -3.12
C PHE A 141 -20.67 21.55 -4.54
N GLU A 142 -21.08 22.80 -4.73
CA GLU A 142 -21.12 23.51 -6.00
C GLU A 142 -19.67 23.88 -6.44
N PRO A 143 -19.46 24.34 -7.69
CA PRO A 143 -18.16 24.85 -8.12
C PRO A 143 -17.56 25.88 -7.14
N HIS A 144 -16.25 25.95 -7.07
CA HIS A 144 -15.51 26.82 -6.14
C HIS A 144 -15.77 26.55 -4.64
N LEU A 145 -16.15 25.30 -4.29
CA LEU A 145 -16.35 24.86 -2.89
C LEU A 145 -17.44 25.64 -2.15
N ILE A 146 -18.48 26.03 -2.88
CA ILE A 146 -19.71 26.59 -2.34
C ILE A 146 -20.62 25.45 -1.89
N TRP A 147 -21.36 25.60 -0.79
CA TRP A 147 -22.36 24.60 -0.38
C TRP A 147 -23.61 25.25 0.23
N ASN A 148 -24.72 24.50 0.22
CA ASN A 148 -25.94 24.87 0.92
C ASN A 148 -25.93 24.31 2.35
N TRP A 149 -25.81 25.16 3.36
CA TRP A 149 -25.72 24.72 4.77
C TRP A 149 -27.06 24.22 5.34
N ARG A 150 -28.19 24.55 4.69
CA ARG A 150 -29.54 24.15 5.15
C ARG A 150 -29.95 22.75 4.76
N GLU A 151 -29.30 22.16 3.76
CA GLU A 151 -29.60 20.81 3.27
C GLU A 151 -28.98 19.72 4.17
N LEU A 152 -28.25 20.13 5.21
CA LEU A 152 -27.49 19.26 6.08
C LEU A 152 -28.22 19.02 7.40
N SER A 153 -28.01 17.83 7.98
CA SER A 153 -28.56 17.48 9.29
C SER A 153 -28.01 18.42 10.38
N LEU A 154 -28.90 18.93 11.23
CA LEU A 154 -28.57 19.76 12.39
C LEU A 154 -27.54 19.04 13.30
N GLY A 155 -26.52 19.78 13.76
CA GLY A 155 -25.54 19.30 14.74
C GLY A 155 -24.14 19.00 14.16
N ASN A 156 -23.89 19.29 12.89
CA ASN A 156 -22.56 19.22 12.27
C ASN A 156 -22.01 20.65 12.02
N ASP A 157 -20.70 20.85 12.10
CA ASP A 157 -20.01 22.14 11.84
C ASP A 157 -20.35 22.71 10.43
N TRP A 158 -20.62 21.84 9.44
CA TRP A 158 -21.05 22.24 8.09
C TRP A 158 -22.45 22.84 8.01
N SER A 159 -23.29 22.59 9.02
CA SER A 159 -24.64 23.13 9.17
C SER A 159 -24.70 24.38 10.07
N TYR A 160 -23.54 24.92 10.45
CA TYR A 160 -23.41 25.99 11.45
C TYR A 160 -22.82 27.28 10.84
N PRO A 161 -23.66 28.14 10.22
CA PRO A 161 -23.20 29.26 9.41
C PRO A 161 -22.70 30.49 10.17
N MET A 162 -23.07 30.63 11.44
CA MET A 162 -22.89 31.86 12.23
C MET A 162 -21.83 31.71 13.30
N SER A 163 -20.64 31.25 12.92
CA SER A 163 -19.57 31.05 13.89
C SER A 163 -18.69 32.28 14.08
N LEU A 164 -18.25 32.51 15.32
CA LEU A 164 -17.39 33.64 15.71
C LEU A 164 -15.89 33.34 15.62
N ASP A 165 -15.50 32.25 14.99
CA ASP A 165 -14.14 31.72 14.99
C ASP A 165 -13.59 31.54 13.57
N GLY A 166 -13.59 32.62 12.79
CA GLY A 166 -12.99 32.68 11.46
C GLY A 166 -13.97 32.57 10.30
N HIS A 167 -15.19 33.08 10.44
CA HIS A 167 -16.07 33.37 9.31
C HIS A 167 -15.99 34.85 8.92
N VAL A 168 -15.97 35.11 7.61
CA VAL A 168 -16.03 36.45 7.02
C VAL A 168 -17.49 36.75 6.65
N PHE A 169 -18.04 37.81 7.23
CA PHE A 169 -19.39 38.29 6.94
C PHE A 169 -19.34 39.66 6.27
N ARG A 170 -20.39 40.01 5.52
CA ARG A 170 -20.59 41.40 5.08
C ARG A 170 -21.16 42.21 6.23
N THR A 171 -20.58 43.37 6.50
CA THR A 171 -20.99 44.21 7.63
C THR A 171 -22.46 44.59 7.54
N GLU A 172 -22.94 44.91 6.33
CA GLU A 172 -24.34 45.28 6.05
C GLU A 172 -25.35 44.16 6.39
N GLU A 173 -24.91 42.90 6.38
CA GLU A 173 -25.76 41.73 6.65
C GLU A 173 -25.70 41.33 8.13
N ILE A 174 -24.51 41.37 8.75
CA ILE A 174 -24.29 40.87 10.10
C ILE A 174 -24.59 41.91 11.18
N LYS A 175 -24.33 43.19 10.93
CA LYS A 175 -24.51 44.25 11.94
C LYS A 175 -25.95 44.35 12.46
N PRO A 176 -27.00 44.34 11.62
CA PRO A 176 -28.38 44.38 12.10
C PRO A 176 -28.74 43.18 12.98
N LEU A 177 -28.18 41.99 12.69
CA LEU A 177 -28.42 40.79 13.50
C LEU A 177 -27.77 40.92 14.89
N ILE A 178 -26.58 41.51 14.97
CA ILE A 178 -25.88 41.75 16.24
C ILE A 178 -26.60 42.81 17.07
N GLU A 179 -27.12 43.87 16.45
CA GLU A 179 -27.89 44.93 17.14
C GLU A 179 -29.15 44.35 17.82
N LEU A 180 -29.84 43.44 17.13
CA LEU A 180 -31.03 42.75 17.62
C LEU A 180 -30.74 41.64 18.63
N ALA A 181 -29.56 41.03 18.59
CA ALA A 181 -29.17 39.94 19.47
C ALA A 181 -28.96 40.45 20.91
N GLU A 182 -29.49 39.74 21.91
CA GLU A 182 -29.22 40.00 23.32
C GLU A 182 -28.12 39.08 23.83
N PHE A 183 -26.93 39.62 24.10
CA PHE A 183 -25.75 38.85 24.48
C PHE A 183 -24.82 39.61 25.42
N TYR A 184 -24.03 38.86 26.19
CA TYR A 184 -23.07 39.41 27.15
C TYR A 184 -21.71 38.69 27.14
N ASN A 185 -21.52 37.71 26.25
CA ASN A 185 -20.24 37.09 25.96
C ASN A 185 -20.28 36.46 24.54
N PRO A 186 -19.14 36.02 23.98
CA PRO A 186 -19.07 35.49 22.62
C PRO A 186 -19.99 34.29 22.37
N ASN A 187 -20.10 33.34 23.31
CA ASN A 187 -20.94 32.15 23.10
C ASN A 187 -22.42 32.50 22.99
N PHE A 188 -22.91 33.43 23.82
CA PHE A 188 -24.29 33.91 23.71
C PHE A 188 -24.51 34.66 22.39
N LEU A 189 -23.53 35.45 21.95
CA LEU A 189 -23.63 36.11 20.64
C LEU A 189 -23.75 35.07 19.52
N GLU A 190 -22.91 34.05 19.51
CA GLU A 190 -22.95 32.98 18.52
C GLU A 190 -24.30 32.23 18.51
N GLU A 191 -24.84 31.91 19.69
CA GLU A 191 -26.14 31.25 19.85
C GLU A 191 -27.31 32.12 19.36
N GLN A 192 -27.32 33.41 19.68
CA GLN A 192 -28.34 34.35 19.21
C GLN A 192 -28.26 34.56 17.68
N LEU A 193 -27.06 34.61 17.13
CA LEU A 193 -26.87 34.69 15.69
C LEU A 193 -27.31 33.41 14.98
N ALA A 194 -27.02 32.23 15.55
CA ALA A 194 -27.44 30.94 15.01
C ALA A 194 -28.97 30.75 14.98
N THR A 195 -29.70 31.40 15.89
CA THR A 195 -31.17 31.37 15.97
C THR A 195 -31.85 32.49 15.18
N SER A 196 -31.08 33.43 14.63
CA SER A 196 -31.61 34.55 13.86
C SER A 196 -32.20 34.09 12.51
N PRO A 197 -33.26 34.74 12.00
CA PRO A 197 -33.87 34.40 10.72
C PRO A 197 -32.98 34.83 9.56
N ILE A 198 -32.00 34.00 9.21
CA ILE A 198 -31.13 34.21 8.07
C ILE A 198 -31.89 33.78 6.81
N ASN A 199 -31.81 34.53 5.72
CA ASN A 199 -32.46 34.19 4.44
C ASN A 199 -31.51 33.59 3.40
N LEU A 200 -30.20 33.70 3.62
CA LEU A 200 -29.17 33.11 2.75
C LEU A 200 -28.85 31.67 3.18
N SER A 201 -28.63 30.78 2.21
CA SER A 201 -28.39 29.36 2.45
C SER A 201 -27.03 28.86 1.97
N LYS A 202 -26.27 29.69 1.24
CA LYS A 202 -24.97 29.30 0.68
C LYS A 202 -23.80 29.80 1.51
N MET A 203 -22.72 29.04 1.57
CA MET A 203 -21.43 29.41 2.15
C MET A 203 -20.30 28.96 1.22
N ILE A 204 -19.11 29.55 1.37
CA ILE A 204 -17.91 29.19 0.61
C ILE A 204 -16.72 28.97 1.53
N CYS A 205 -15.80 28.07 1.14
CA CYS A 205 -14.59 27.77 1.91
C CYS A 205 -13.37 27.60 1.00
N TYR A 206 -12.19 27.45 1.60
CA TYR A 206 -10.96 27.14 0.88
C TYR A 206 -10.76 25.63 0.72
N ALA A 207 -9.94 25.23 -0.26
CA ALA A 207 -9.53 23.83 -0.44
C ALA A 207 -8.81 23.25 0.78
N HIS A 208 -8.09 24.12 1.51
CA HIS A 208 -7.46 23.80 2.78
C HIS A 208 -7.86 24.87 3.80
N SER A 209 -8.25 24.45 4.99
CA SER A 209 -8.59 25.36 6.08
C SER A 209 -7.44 26.33 6.37
N LYS A 210 -7.71 27.62 6.48
CA LYS A 210 -6.69 28.65 6.75
C LYS A 210 -6.29 28.73 8.21
N ILE A 211 -7.19 28.31 9.09
CA ILE A 211 -6.99 28.31 10.54
C ILE A 211 -7.19 26.93 11.15
N ALA A 212 -6.65 26.72 12.34
CA ALA A 212 -6.94 25.58 13.19
C ALA A 212 -7.38 26.09 14.57
N ASN A 213 -8.41 25.46 15.16
CA ASN A 213 -8.89 25.84 16.48
C ASN A 213 -8.41 24.81 17.50
N ILE A 214 -7.68 25.24 18.52
CA ILE A 214 -7.03 24.34 19.47
C ILE A 214 -7.65 24.51 20.86
N PRO A 215 -8.66 23.69 21.23
CA PRO A 215 -9.35 23.81 22.52
C PRO A 215 -8.50 23.26 23.68
N ALA A 216 -7.35 23.86 23.95
CA ALA A 216 -6.32 23.35 24.86
C ALA A 216 -6.84 23.15 26.30
N ASN A 217 -7.73 24.02 26.76
CA ASN A 217 -8.37 23.97 28.07
C ASN A 217 -9.79 24.56 28.01
N ARG A 218 -10.47 24.63 29.16
CA ARG A 218 -11.80 25.24 29.29
C ARG A 218 -11.70 26.57 30.05
N VAL A 219 -12.38 27.61 29.58
CA VAL A 219 -12.38 28.95 30.20
C VAL A 219 -13.74 29.44 30.68
N GLN A 220 -14.81 28.72 30.35
CA GLN A 220 -16.16 29.05 30.82
C GLN A 220 -17.01 27.79 31.01
N SER A 221 -17.95 27.87 31.94
CA SER A 221 -18.89 26.79 32.28
C SER A 221 -20.23 26.89 31.55
N THR A 222 -20.47 27.97 30.80
CA THR A 222 -21.74 28.32 30.14
C THR A 222 -22.31 27.17 29.29
N HIS A 223 -21.46 26.51 28.51
CA HIS A 223 -21.82 25.37 27.67
C HIS A 223 -20.91 24.17 27.99
N PHE A 224 -21.46 22.96 27.89
CA PHE A 224 -20.71 21.72 28.12
C PHE A 224 -19.98 21.29 26.84
N ASN A 225 -18.93 22.03 26.48
CA ASN A 225 -18.12 21.75 25.29
C ASN A 225 -16.94 20.85 25.63
N ARG A 226 -16.54 19.99 24.68
CA ARG A 226 -15.34 19.16 24.78
C ARG A 226 -14.08 20.05 24.77
N HIS A 227 -13.03 19.67 25.52
CA HIS A 227 -11.75 20.38 25.59
C HIS A 227 -10.60 19.40 25.90
N GLY A 228 -9.36 19.73 25.51
CA GLY A 228 -8.21 18.82 25.54
C GLY A 228 -7.51 18.65 26.90
N ASN A 229 -7.75 19.55 27.87
CA ASN A 229 -7.07 19.52 29.18
C ASN A 229 -5.54 19.40 29.12
N LEU A 230 -4.91 20.04 28.13
CA LEU A 230 -3.46 19.96 27.92
C LEU A 230 -2.68 20.63 29.05
N MET A 231 -3.16 21.81 29.48
CA MET A 231 -2.63 22.60 30.60
C MET A 231 -3.69 23.64 31.01
N THR A 232 -3.82 23.93 32.30
CA THR A 232 -4.82 24.88 32.80
C THR A 232 -4.53 26.33 32.34
N PRO A 233 -5.53 27.22 32.27
CA PRO A 233 -5.29 28.64 31.96
C PRO A 233 -4.23 29.29 32.85
N ALA A 234 -4.25 28.97 34.16
CA ALA A 234 -3.29 29.49 35.13
C ALA A 234 -1.86 29.01 34.86
N GLU A 235 -1.66 27.75 34.48
CA GLU A 235 -0.35 27.21 34.15
C GLU A 235 0.19 27.82 32.85
N PHE A 236 -0.65 27.96 31.81
CA PHE A 236 -0.25 28.66 30.58
C PHE A 236 0.15 30.10 30.86
N ASN A 237 -0.64 30.81 31.66
CA ASN A 237 -0.33 32.19 32.04
C ASN A 237 0.97 32.28 32.84
N ARG A 238 1.24 31.34 33.76
CA ARG A 238 2.50 31.29 34.52
C ARG A 238 3.70 31.10 33.61
N GLU A 239 3.65 30.12 32.69
CA GLU A 239 4.75 29.90 31.75
C GLU A 239 4.93 31.09 30.80
N PHE A 240 3.83 31.73 30.40
CA PHE A 240 3.86 32.95 29.60
C PHE A 240 4.53 34.12 30.32
N LEU A 241 4.19 34.36 31.57
CA LEU A 241 4.85 35.36 32.42
C LEU A 241 6.35 35.05 32.60
N ASN A 242 6.73 33.77 32.67
CA ASN A 242 8.13 33.31 32.68
C ASN A 242 8.86 33.44 31.32
N GLY A 243 8.21 33.98 30.28
CA GLY A 243 8.82 34.26 28.98
C GLY A 243 8.68 33.13 27.96
N LYS A 244 7.86 32.12 28.25
CA LYS A 244 7.58 31.04 27.30
C LYS A 244 6.38 31.36 26.42
N VAL A 245 6.40 30.94 25.17
CA VAL A 245 5.27 31.01 24.24
C VAL A 245 4.99 29.64 23.64
N ILE A 246 3.80 29.47 23.05
CA ILE A 246 3.46 28.23 22.35
C ILE A 246 4.12 28.27 20.96
N LEU A 247 4.82 27.21 20.57
CA LEU A 247 5.48 27.11 19.27
C LEU A 247 4.49 26.67 18.18
N LEU A 248 4.59 27.26 16.97
CA LEU A 248 3.71 26.93 15.83
C LEU A 248 4.04 25.57 15.20
N LYS A 249 5.25 25.05 15.42
CA LYS A 249 5.79 23.86 14.72
C LYS A 249 4.79 22.70 14.59
N ASN A 250 4.27 22.20 15.70
CA ASN A 250 3.37 21.04 15.69
C ASN A 250 2.02 21.35 15.04
N ILE A 251 1.62 22.62 15.03
CA ILE A 251 0.38 23.10 14.43
C ILE A 251 0.53 23.15 12.91
N LEU A 252 1.68 23.60 12.40
CA LEU A 252 1.99 23.63 10.97
C LEU A 252 2.10 22.23 10.35
N ASP A 253 2.59 21.26 11.13
CA ASP A 253 2.74 19.86 10.69
C ASP A 253 1.43 19.05 10.77
N THR A 254 0.38 19.62 11.38
CA THR A 254 -0.90 18.95 11.57
C THR A 254 -1.88 19.36 10.49
N GLN A 255 -2.41 18.39 9.74
CA GLN A 255 -3.55 18.60 8.85
C GLN A 255 -4.86 18.47 9.68
N PRO A 256 -5.65 19.55 9.84
CA PRO A 256 -6.87 19.49 10.65
C PRO A 256 -7.93 18.62 9.97
N THR A 257 -8.45 17.62 10.67
CA THR A 257 -9.59 16.80 10.19
C THR A 257 -10.90 17.18 10.86
N ALA A 258 -10.84 18.10 11.81
CA ALA A 258 -11.95 18.61 12.60
C ALA A 258 -11.73 20.11 12.82
N VAL A 259 -12.83 20.85 12.99
CA VAL A 259 -12.72 22.30 13.14
C VAL A 259 -12.03 22.69 14.45
N HIS A 260 -12.35 21.97 15.51
CA HIS A 260 -11.59 21.95 16.75
C HIS A 260 -10.78 20.65 16.81
N GLN A 261 -9.48 20.76 17.12
CA GLN A 261 -8.62 19.58 17.22
C GLN A 261 -7.62 19.73 18.36
N GLU A 262 -7.52 18.69 19.19
CA GLU A 262 -6.50 18.60 20.24
C GLU A 262 -5.14 18.35 19.57
N ILE A 263 -4.24 19.34 19.67
CA ILE A 263 -2.87 19.26 19.13
C ILE A 263 -1.90 19.38 20.31
N TYR A 264 -0.85 18.56 20.30
CA TYR A 264 0.20 18.66 21.31
C TYR A 264 0.93 20.01 21.20
N LEU A 265 0.77 20.84 22.24
CA LEU A 265 1.38 22.16 22.31
C LEU A 265 2.76 22.09 22.96
N GLN A 266 3.75 22.65 22.29
CA GLN A 266 5.11 22.77 22.81
C GLN A 266 5.39 24.23 23.21
N LEU A 267 5.95 24.44 24.39
CA LEU A 267 6.39 25.76 24.85
C LEU A 267 7.87 26.00 24.49
N GLY A 268 8.18 27.19 23.98
CA GLY A 268 9.55 27.69 23.74
C GLY A 268 9.71 29.09 24.31
N THR A 269 10.86 29.76 24.16
CA THR A 269 11.13 31.08 24.77
C THR A 269 11.28 32.16 23.70
N LEU A 270 10.52 33.26 23.79
CA LEU A 270 10.80 34.48 23.02
C LEU A 270 11.85 35.28 23.78
N LEU A 271 13.09 35.25 23.32
CA LEU A 271 14.19 35.91 24.01
C LEU A 271 14.25 37.40 23.71
N ALA A 272 14.09 38.23 24.72
CA ALA A 272 14.61 39.59 24.74
C ALA A 272 16.07 39.55 25.22
N ASN A 273 17.06 39.85 24.37
CA ASN A 273 18.37 40.35 24.82
C ASN A 273 19.30 40.79 23.65
N ASN A 274 19.93 41.94 23.87
CA ASN A 274 20.88 42.66 23.01
C ASN A 274 22.31 42.08 23.01
N SER A 275 22.50 40.77 23.23
CA SER A 275 23.83 40.16 23.17
C SER A 275 24.29 40.00 21.71
N GLU A 276 25.58 40.23 21.44
CA GLU A 276 26.14 40.00 20.10
C GLU A 276 25.95 38.52 19.72
N PRO A 277 25.47 38.21 18.49
CA PRO A 277 25.24 36.84 18.07
C PRO A 277 26.57 36.11 17.93
N LYS A 278 26.69 34.89 18.44
CA LYS A 278 27.87 34.03 18.21
C LYS A 278 27.74 33.22 16.92
N ILE A 279 26.51 32.92 16.52
CA ILE A 279 26.19 32.25 15.24
C ILE A 279 25.35 33.17 14.36
N SER A 280 25.79 33.41 13.12
CA SER A 280 24.94 33.97 12.07
C SER A 280 24.36 32.86 11.21
N ILE A 281 23.04 32.71 11.23
CA ILE A 281 22.32 31.71 10.47
C ILE A 281 21.82 32.35 9.19
N ILE A 282 22.30 31.88 8.04
CA ILE A 282 22.03 32.49 6.75
C ILE A 282 21.08 31.59 5.97
N ILE A 283 19.88 32.10 5.69
CA ILE A 283 18.81 31.39 4.98
C ILE A 283 18.61 32.06 3.61
N SER A 284 19.10 31.43 2.54
CA SER A 284 18.94 31.98 1.19
C SER A 284 17.64 31.48 0.54
N CYS A 285 16.81 32.41 0.09
CA CYS A 285 15.48 32.13 -0.46
C CYS A 285 15.35 32.59 -1.92
N LEU A 286 14.57 31.85 -2.71
CA LEU A 286 14.05 32.29 -4.01
C LEU A 286 12.70 31.60 -4.25
N ASN A 287 11.61 32.33 -4.06
CA ASN A 287 10.23 31.81 -4.15
C ASN A 287 9.90 30.66 -3.20
N GLN A 288 10.29 30.79 -1.92
CA GLN A 288 10.17 29.75 -0.88
C GLN A 288 9.59 30.28 0.43
N GLY A 289 8.76 31.32 0.37
CA GLY A 289 8.13 31.94 1.54
C GLY A 289 7.41 30.95 2.44
N TYR A 290 6.73 29.97 1.84
CA TYR A 290 5.95 28.94 2.54
C TYR A 290 6.76 28.11 3.56
N ALA A 291 8.07 27.96 3.37
CA ALA A 291 8.93 27.13 4.21
C ALA A 291 9.56 27.91 5.38
N LEU A 292 9.67 29.23 5.25
CA LEU A 292 10.32 30.10 6.23
C LEU A 292 9.74 29.97 7.66
N PRO A 293 8.41 29.87 7.87
CA PRO A 293 7.87 29.72 9.23
C PRO A 293 8.40 28.47 9.95
N GLN A 294 8.52 27.33 9.26
CA GLN A 294 8.95 26.07 9.88
C GLN A 294 10.41 26.10 10.34
N ILE A 295 11.31 26.63 9.52
CA ILE A 295 12.72 26.76 9.89
C ILE A 295 12.91 27.77 11.03
N ILE A 296 12.25 28.94 10.98
CA ILE A 296 12.32 29.94 12.05
C ILE A 296 11.79 29.38 13.37
N GLU A 297 10.67 28.66 13.38
CA GLU A 297 10.17 27.99 14.59
C GLU A 297 11.17 26.97 15.15
N SER A 298 11.83 26.21 14.28
CA SER A 298 12.83 25.23 14.71
C SER A 298 14.10 25.88 15.30
N LEU A 299 14.41 27.10 14.87
CA LEU A 299 15.50 27.91 15.40
C LEU A 299 15.16 28.49 16.78
N TRP A 300 13.92 28.93 16.99
CA TRP A 300 13.49 29.42 18.30
C TRP A 300 13.27 28.29 19.32
N ALA A 301 13.13 27.04 18.86
CA ALA A 301 13.09 25.84 19.70
C ALA A 301 14.47 25.36 20.20
N GLN A 302 15.55 26.06 19.86
CA GLN A 302 16.91 25.64 20.22
C GLN A 302 17.22 25.80 21.71
N THR A 303 18.15 25.01 22.20
CA THR A 303 18.69 25.12 23.56
C THR A 303 19.81 26.16 23.62
N TYR A 304 20.46 26.43 22.49
CA TYR A 304 21.41 27.53 22.32
C TYR A 304 20.74 28.73 21.66
N GLN A 305 21.09 29.92 22.12
CA GLN A 305 20.22 31.07 21.99
C GLN A 305 20.95 32.38 21.61
N GLU A 306 22.25 32.36 21.34
CA GLU A 306 23.01 33.54 20.89
C GLU A 306 23.26 33.45 19.38
N PHE A 307 22.18 33.58 18.61
CA PHE A 307 22.24 33.56 17.15
C PHE A 307 21.42 34.69 16.53
N GLU A 308 21.80 35.07 15.31
CA GLU A 308 20.98 35.87 14.40
C GLU A 308 20.60 35.05 13.17
N VAL A 309 19.60 35.52 12.43
CA VAL A 309 19.08 34.93 11.20
C VAL A 309 19.06 35.99 10.09
N LEU A 310 19.81 35.74 9.02
CA LEU A 310 19.80 36.55 7.81
C LEU A 310 19.01 35.83 6.74
N ILE A 311 17.82 36.31 6.43
CA ILE A 311 17.02 35.84 5.29
C ILE A 311 17.50 36.61 4.05
N ILE A 312 18.16 35.91 3.14
CA ILE A 312 18.69 36.51 1.90
C ILE A 312 17.70 36.23 0.77
N ASP A 313 16.94 37.24 0.36
CA ASP A 313 16.05 37.15 -0.80
C ASP A 313 16.82 37.46 -2.08
N ARG A 314 16.83 36.50 -3.01
CA ARG A 314 17.53 36.56 -4.30
C ARG A 314 16.64 37.09 -5.43
N GLY A 315 15.68 37.96 -5.10
CA GLY A 315 14.72 38.52 -6.07
C GLY A 315 13.49 37.64 -6.27
N SER A 316 12.89 37.15 -5.17
CA SER A 316 11.64 36.40 -5.23
C SER A 316 10.51 37.23 -5.83
N ILE A 317 9.69 36.57 -6.66
CA ILE A 317 8.53 37.15 -7.34
C ILE A 317 7.20 36.70 -6.71
N ASP A 318 7.25 35.77 -5.76
CA ASP A 318 6.11 35.35 -4.94
C ASP A 318 6.07 36.15 -3.61
N ASP A 319 5.34 35.65 -2.62
CA ASP A 319 5.22 36.29 -1.31
C ASP A 319 6.37 36.02 -0.35
N THR A 320 7.49 35.44 -0.79
CA THR A 320 8.66 35.18 0.07
C THR A 320 9.11 36.41 0.83
N LYS A 321 9.18 37.55 0.14
CA LYS A 321 9.55 38.83 0.74
C LYS A 321 8.56 39.23 1.84
N LEU A 322 7.26 39.13 1.55
CA LEU A 322 6.20 39.46 2.49
C LEU A 322 6.20 38.52 3.71
N VAL A 323 6.41 37.22 3.50
CA VAL A 323 6.51 36.24 4.60
C VAL A 323 7.75 36.49 5.46
N ALA A 324 8.88 36.86 4.86
CA ALA A 324 10.09 37.22 5.60
C ALA A 324 9.89 38.51 6.44
N GLU A 325 9.28 39.54 5.86
CA GLU A 325 8.92 40.79 6.57
C GLU A 325 7.91 40.52 7.71
N ALA A 326 6.96 39.63 7.45
CA ALA A 326 6.01 39.15 8.45
C ALA A 326 6.72 38.41 9.61
N LEU A 327 7.69 37.55 9.32
CA LEU A 327 8.48 36.85 10.33
C LEU A 327 9.35 37.81 11.15
N ILE A 328 9.95 38.82 10.52
CA ILE A 328 10.69 39.88 11.24
C ILE A 328 9.76 40.60 12.23
N THR A 329 8.52 40.87 11.81
CA THR A 329 7.52 41.54 12.65
C THR A 329 6.95 40.62 13.74
N ALA A 330 6.83 39.33 13.45
CA ALA A 330 6.38 38.29 14.37
C ALA A 330 7.44 37.99 15.46
N TYR A 331 8.71 38.24 15.16
CA TYR A 331 9.85 38.00 16.04
C TYR A 331 10.67 39.29 16.25
N PRO A 332 10.11 40.30 16.95
CA PRO A 332 10.57 41.70 16.90
C PRO A 332 11.93 42.00 17.56
N ASN A 333 12.64 40.99 18.09
CA ASN A 333 13.89 41.19 18.83
C ASN A 333 15.12 41.42 17.93
N GLY A 334 14.94 41.88 16.69
CA GLY A 334 16.01 42.31 15.78
C GLY A 334 16.96 41.21 15.30
N ARG A 335 16.65 39.94 15.60
CA ARG A 335 17.49 38.79 15.24
C ARG A 335 17.21 38.25 13.85
N ILE A 336 16.12 38.66 13.20
CA ILE A 336 15.85 38.31 11.81
C ILE A 336 16.06 39.56 10.97
N GLN A 337 16.89 39.46 9.94
CA GLN A 337 17.10 40.52 8.96
C GLN A 337 16.80 39.99 7.57
N LEU A 338 16.03 40.74 6.79
CA LEU A 338 15.85 40.51 5.36
C LEU A 338 16.92 41.30 4.61
N VAL A 339 17.65 40.62 3.73
CA VAL A 339 18.65 41.22 2.83
C VAL A 339 18.21 40.97 1.39
N ASN A 340 17.96 42.04 0.65
CA ASN A 340 17.63 41.96 -0.77
C ASN A 340 18.92 42.07 -1.60
N LEU A 341 19.13 41.13 -2.52
CA LEU A 341 20.25 41.18 -3.46
C LEU A 341 19.73 41.27 -4.91
N ASP A 342 20.17 42.29 -5.65
CA ASP A 342 19.89 42.44 -7.07
C ASP A 342 20.65 41.38 -7.90
N ASN A 343 20.03 40.95 -9.00
CA ASN A 343 20.32 39.73 -9.79
C ASN A 343 21.73 39.58 -10.44
N GLU A 344 22.70 40.46 -10.18
CA GLU A 344 23.93 40.57 -11.00
C GLU A 344 25.28 40.26 -10.32
N ALA A 345 25.35 39.71 -9.10
CA ALA A 345 26.65 39.45 -8.46
C ALA A 345 27.03 37.95 -8.37
N SER A 346 28.21 37.63 -8.89
CA SER A 346 28.92 36.38 -8.60
C SER A 346 29.19 36.27 -7.10
N SER A 347 28.51 35.30 -6.46
CA SER A 347 28.63 34.84 -5.05
C SER A 347 27.78 35.56 -3.98
N VAL A 348 26.49 35.16 -3.89
CA VAL A 348 25.56 35.45 -2.75
C VAL A 348 26.17 35.14 -1.38
N ARG A 349 27.05 34.14 -1.31
CA ARG A 349 27.73 33.73 -0.06
C ARG A 349 28.67 34.79 0.48
N ASP A 350 29.42 35.47 -0.39
CA ASP A 350 30.42 36.44 0.05
C ASP A 350 29.76 37.68 0.63
N ARG A 351 28.67 38.17 0.01
CA ARG A 351 27.89 39.29 0.54
C ARG A 351 27.18 38.97 1.85
N ALA A 352 26.55 37.80 1.97
CA ALA A 352 25.90 37.38 3.21
C ALA A 352 26.92 37.22 4.36
N THR A 353 28.14 36.79 4.04
CA THR A 353 29.26 36.65 4.99
C THR A 353 29.77 37.99 5.52
N VAL A 354 29.68 39.06 4.72
CA VAL A 354 30.05 40.44 5.13
C VAL A 354 29.00 41.07 6.05
N ILE A 355 27.72 40.71 5.88
CA ILE A 355 26.61 41.24 6.68
C ILE A 355 26.46 40.50 8.02
N ALA A 356 26.81 39.22 8.05
CA ALA A 356 26.80 38.36 9.24
C ALA A 356 27.69 38.91 10.36
N LYS A 357 27.10 39.13 11.54
CA LYS A 357 27.74 39.68 12.74
C LYS A 357 28.38 38.60 13.63
N GLY A 358 27.92 37.36 13.53
CA GLY A 358 28.37 36.25 14.35
C GLY A 358 29.69 35.63 13.91
N GLU A 359 30.46 35.21 14.90
CA GLU A 359 31.78 34.57 14.74
C GLU A 359 31.70 33.33 13.83
N HIS A 360 30.64 32.54 14.00
CA HIS A 360 30.39 31.33 13.21
C HIS A 360 29.22 31.52 12.24
N LYS A 361 29.39 31.14 10.98
CA LYS A 361 28.34 31.28 9.94
C LYS A 361 27.77 29.93 9.58
N LEU A 362 26.45 29.78 9.76
CA LEU A 362 25.72 28.54 9.49
C LEU A 362 24.70 28.79 8.37
N PHE A 363 24.90 28.16 7.21
CA PHE A 363 23.99 28.28 6.08
C PHE A 363 22.92 27.19 6.14
N LEU A 364 21.64 27.58 6.11
CA LEU A 364 20.50 26.68 6.08
C LEU A 364 19.62 26.96 4.85
N ASN A 365 18.99 25.93 4.32
CA ASN A 365 17.93 26.06 3.32
C ASN A 365 16.59 26.35 4.00
N PRO A 366 15.66 27.08 3.36
CA PRO A 366 14.35 27.42 3.92
C PRO A 366 13.52 26.21 4.39
N GLU A 367 13.70 25.05 3.76
CA GLU A 367 12.96 23.81 4.05
C GLU A 367 13.61 22.94 5.16
N GLN A 368 14.72 23.37 5.77
CA GLN A 368 15.42 22.60 6.80
C GLN A 368 14.87 22.87 8.20
N VAL A 369 14.21 21.87 8.79
CA VAL A 369 13.81 21.87 10.20
C VAL A 369 14.91 21.23 11.04
N ILE A 370 15.41 21.95 12.05
CA ILE A 370 16.53 21.49 12.89
C ILE A 370 16.08 21.01 14.29
N SER A 371 16.84 20.09 14.90
CA SER A 371 16.56 19.57 16.25
C SER A 371 16.95 20.58 17.33
N SER A 372 16.28 20.60 18.49
CA SER A 372 16.46 21.59 19.56
C SER A 372 17.88 21.68 20.17
N THR A 373 18.79 20.75 19.89
CA THR A 373 20.19 20.81 20.35
C THR A 373 21.18 21.12 19.24
N MET A 374 20.74 21.30 17.99
CA MET A 374 21.65 21.37 16.86
C MET A 374 22.61 22.56 16.96
N LEU A 375 22.16 23.74 17.40
CA LEU A 375 23.03 24.90 17.54
C LEU A 375 24.05 24.75 18.68
N SER A 376 23.68 24.10 19.79
CA SER A 376 24.62 23.80 20.88
C SER A 376 25.63 22.73 20.48
N ASP A 377 25.19 21.72 19.73
CA ASP A 377 26.07 20.69 19.17
C ASP A 377 27.03 21.27 18.11
N TYR A 378 26.54 22.19 17.27
CA TYR A 378 27.33 22.90 16.26
C TYR A 378 28.43 23.75 16.90
N LEU A 379 28.12 24.54 17.93
CA LEU A 379 29.14 25.33 18.62
C LEU A 379 30.17 24.47 19.33
N ARG A 380 29.72 23.44 20.06
CA ARG A 380 30.62 22.48 20.67
C ARG A 380 31.55 21.88 19.62
N TRP A 381 31.07 21.65 18.41
CA TRP A 381 31.85 21.10 17.31
C TRP A 381 32.87 22.10 16.73
N VAL A 382 32.46 23.31 16.38
CA VAL A 382 33.36 24.32 15.78
C VAL A 382 34.45 24.74 16.76
N GLU A 383 34.16 24.76 18.07
CA GLU A 383 35.13 25.16 19.10
C GLU A 383 36.11 24.05 19.50
N THR A 384 35.87 22.78 19.16
CA THR A 384 36.68 21.64 19.65
C THR A 384 37.55 20.95 18.59
N ILE A 385 37.46 21.32 17.31
CA ILE A 385 38.17 20.60 16.23
C ILE A 385 39.24 21.51 15.56
N PRO A 386 40.53 21.12 15.57
CA PRO A 386 41.59 21.81 14.82
C PRO A 386 41.36 21.77 13.31
N LEU A 387 41.73 22.86 12.62
CA LEU A 387 41.56 23.13 11.18
C LEU A 387 41.98 21.99 10.23
N GLU A 388 42.87 21.09 10.66
CA GLU A 388 43.38 19.96 9.90
C GLU A 388 42.32 18.87 9.61
N ASN A 389 41.19 18.87 10.34
CA ASN A 389 40.09 17.91 10.15
C ASN A 389 38.91 18.46 9.32
N LEU A 390 39.01 19.70 8.81
CA LEU A 390 37.93 20.38 8.08
C LEU A 390 37.71 19.80 6.66
N GLU A 391 38.78 19.36 5.99
CA GLU A 391 38.70 18.75 4.64
C GLU A 391 37.99 17.38 4.63
N HIS A 392 38.20 16.57 5.67
CA HIS A 392 37.57 15.26 5.79
C HIS A 392 36.05 15.37 6.00
N TRP A 393 35.60 16.45 6.67
CA TRP A 393 34.19 16.70 6.89
C TRP A 393 33.51 17.36 5.68
N LEU A 394 34.15 18.35 5.03
CA LEU A 394 33.66 18.99 3.80
C LEU A 394 33.39 17.98 2.67
N GLN A 395 34.20 16.92 2.56
CA GLN A 395 33.97 15.83 1.61
C GLN A 395 32.83 14.89 2.02
N SER A 396 32.57 14.73 3.32
CA SER A 396 31.57 13.80 3.84
C SER A 396 30.14 14.38 3.92
N VAL A 397 29.98 15.71 4.01
CA VAL A 397 28.67 16.36 4.22
C VAL A 397 28.30 17.38 3.13
N PHE A 398 29.27 18.10 2.54
CA PHE A 398 28.98 19.19 1.60
C PHE A 398 28.78 18.73 0.15
N TYR A 399 29.51 17.69 -0.28
CA TYR A 399 29.41 17.12 -1.64
C TYR A 399 28.07 16.39 -1.93
N PRO A 400 27.44 15.71 -0.96
CA PRO A 400 26.08 15.18 -1.13
C PRO A 400 25.01 16.26 -1.35
N TRP A 401 25.23 17.50 -0.88
CA TRP A 401 24.22 18.57 -0.85
C TRP A 401 24.18 19.40 -2.15
N GLN A 402 25.34 19.75 -2.74
CA GLN A 402 25.40 20.45 -4.04
C GLN A 402 24.83 19.62 -5.20
N LYS A 403 25.00 18.28 -5.15
CA LYS A 403 24.40 17.39 -6.15
C LYS A 403 22.87 17.33 -6.05
N THR A 404 22.34 17.51 -4.84
CA THR A 404 20.89 17.51 -4.56
C THR A 404 20.23 18.82 -5.00
N GLN A 405 20.95 19.95 -5.03
CA GLN A 405 20.44 21.23 -5.52
C GLN A 405 20.34 21.31 -7.06
N GLY A 406 21.36 20.84 -7.78
CA GLY A 406 21.35 20.84 -9.25
C GLY A 406 20.35 19.86 -9.89
N GLU A 407 19.97 18.81 -9.18
CA GLU A 407 18.92 17.85 -9.59
C GLU A 407 17.51 18.39 -9.27
N LEU A 408 17.35 19.20 -8.21
CA LEU A 408 16.11 19.87 -7.85
C LEU A 408 15.77 21.00 -8.84
N GLU A 409 16.76 21.81 -9.23
CA GLU A 409 16.58 22.91 -10.20
C GLU A 409 16.25 22.40 -11.62
N ARG A 410 16.82 21.25 -12.03
CA ARG A 410 16.47 20.57 -13.31
C ARG A 410 15.08 19.97 -13.28
N SER A 411 14.69 19.35 -12.15
CA SER A 411 13.34 18.80 -11.97
C SER A 411 12.29 19.92 -11.90
N GLN A 412 12.61 21.07 -11.28
CA GLN A 412 11.73 22.25 -11.26
C GLN A 412 11.60 22.93 -12.63
N CYS A 413 12.67 22.98 -13.45
CA CYS A 413 12.56 23.45 -14.85
C CYS A 413 11.72 22.51 -15.72
N GLN A 414 11.87 21.19 -15.56
CA GLN A 414 11.10 20.19 -16.29
C GLN A 414 9.61 20.20 -15.86
N LEU A 415 9.35 20.35 -14.55
CA LEU A 415 7.99 20.49 -14.02
C LEU A 415 7.35 21.83 -14.41
N LYS A 416 8.09 22.95 -14.45
CA LYS A 416 7.58 24.24 -14.99
C LYS A 416 7.30 24.18 -16.49
N SER A 417 8.15 23.51 -17.27
CA SER A 417 7.93 23.25 -18.70
C SER A 417 6.69 22.39 -18.93
N ASN A 418 6.51 21.33 -18.13
CA ASN A 418 5.32 20.49 -18.18
C ASN A 418 4.08 21.25 -17.70
N LEU A 419 4.18 22.10 -16.68
CA LEU A 419 3.08 22.94 -16.19
C LEU A 419 2.66 23.97 -17.24
N GLN A 420 3.61 24.61 -17.93
CA GLN A 420 3.33 25.55 -19.02
C GLN A 420 2.74 24.87 -20.26
N GLN A 421 3.20 23.67 -20.63
CA GLN A 421 2.57 22.87 -21.69
C GLN A 421 1.17 22.39 -21.31
N THR A 422 0.96 22.05 -20.03
CA THR A 422 -0.36 21.63 -19.52
C THR A 422 -1.31 22.82 -19.38
N GLN A 423 -0.83 24.01 -18.99
CA GLN A 423 -1.61 25.26 -18.99
C GLN A 423 -1.95 25.73 -20.40
N ALA A 424 -1.03 25.61 -21.37
CA ALA A 424 -1.31 25.89 -22.78
C ALA A 424 -2.33 24.89 -23.36
N GLY A 425 -2.26 23.62 -22.99
CA GLY A 425 -3.26 22.60 -23.34
C GLY A 425 -4.62 22.84 -22.69
N LEU A 426 -4.64 23.36 -21.46
CA LEU A 426 -5.85 23.75 -20.74
C LEU A 426 -6.48 25.01 -21.34
N GLU A 427 -5.70 26.03 -21.70
CA GLU A 427 -6.18 27.23 -22.40
C GLU A 427 -6.69 26.90 -23.82
N GLN A 428 -6.02 26.02 -24.56
CA GLN A 428 -6.52 25.51 -25.84
C GLN A 428 -7.82 24.72 -25.68
N SER A 429 -7.92 23.90 -24.63
CA SER A 429 -9.15 23.16 -24.31
C SER A 429 -10.27 24.09 -23.82
N MET A 430 -9.95 25.17 -23.09
CA MET A 430 -10.90 26.18 -22.65
C MET A 430 -11.39 27.07 -23.79
N GLN A 431 -10.52 27.43 -24.75
CA GLN A 431 -10.91 28.09 -25.99
C GLN A 431 -11.76 27.18 -26.88
N LEU A 432 -11.47 25.88 -26.89
CA LEU A 432 -12.28 24.86 -27.57
C LEU A 432 -13.65 24.68 -26.88
N VAL A 433 -13.71 24.76 -25.54
CA VAL A 433 -14.93 24.71 -24.72
C VAL A 433 -15.78 25.98 -24.88
N GLN A 434 -15.18 27.17 -24.95
CA GLN A 434 -15.89 28.41 -25.31
C GLN A 434 -16.45 28.36 -26.74
N LYS A 435 -15.76 27.66 -27.65
CA LYS A 435 -16.21 27.43 -29.03
C LYS A 435 -17.30 26.34 -29.15
N LEU A 436 -17.42 25.46 -28.16
CA LEU A 436 -18.33 24.30 -28.14
C LEU A 436 -19.41 24.40 -27.04
N SER A 437 -19.80 25.62 -26.66
CA SER A 437 -20.92 25.91 -25.73
C SER A 437 -22.32 25.46 -26.25
N GLY A 438 -22.40 24.45 -27.12
CA GLY A 438 -23.63 23.93 -27.69
C GLY A 438 -24.02 22.52 -27.25
N GLU A 439 -23.10 21.69 -26.75
CA GLU A 439 -23.39 20.27 -26.50
C GLU A 439 -22.81 19.80 -25.15
N LEU A 440 -23.50 20.15 -24.07
CA LEU A 440 -23.10 19.89 -22.68
C LEU A 440 -23.85 18.68 -22.10
N HIS A 441 -23.24 17.49 -22.09
CA HIS A 441 -23.65 16.42 -21.16
C HIS A 441 -22.55 15.39 -20.82
N GLN A 442 -21.61 15.11 -21.73
CA GLN A 442 -20.62 14.04 -21.51
C GLN A 442 -19.45 14.41 -20.59
N THR A 443 -19.12 15.70 -20.42
CA THR A 443 -17.94 16.12 -19.65
C THR A 443 -18.17 16.22 -18.14
N GLN A 444 -19.43 16.24 -17.67
CA GLN A 444 -19.77 16.29 -16.24
C GLN A 444 -19.54 14.96 -15.49
N VAL A 445 -19.49 13.83 -16.21
CA VAL A 445 -19.34 12.50 -15.62
C VAL A 445 -17.89 12.18 -15.26
N LEU A 446 -16.94 12.62 -16.10
CA LEU A 446 -15.49 12.37 -15.91
C LEU A 446 -14.92 13.05 -14.64
N LEU A 447 -15.57 14.14 -14.20
CA LEU A 447 -15.17 14.90 -13.02
C LEU A 447 -15.62 14.24 -11.70
N GLU A 448 -16.73 13.51 -11.71
CA GLU A 448 -17.28 12.83 -10.53
C GLU A 448 -16.61 11.49 -10.25
N GLU A 449 -16.21 10.74 -11.29
CA GLU A 449 -15.50 9.45 -11.14
C GLU A 449 -14.11 9.60 -10.52
N THR A 450 -13.43 10.71 -10.77
CA THR A 450 -12.10 10.99 -10.23
C THR A 450 -12.14 11.27 -8.72
N LYS A 451 -13.24 11.86 -8.22
CA LYS A 451 -13.44 12.14 -6.78
C LYS A 451 -13.73 10.88 -5.97
N HIS A 452 -14.36 9.86 -6.56
CA HIS A 452 -14.74 8.64 -5.84
C HIS A 452 -13.54 7.73 -5.52
N GLN A 453 -12.57 7.62 -6.45
CA GLN A 453 -11.35 6.81 -6.28
C GLN A 453 -10.46 7.27 -5.10
N LEU A 454 -10.52 8.56 -4.75
CA LEU A 454 -9.73 9.12 -3.64
C LEU A 454 -10.24 8.67 -2.26
N GLY A 455 -11.56 8.46 -2.11
CA GLY A 455 -12.18 8.07 -0.83
C GLY A 455 -11.94 6.61 -0.42
N LEU A 456 -11.83 5.69 -1.39
CA LEU A 456 -11.62 4.26 -1.11
C LEU A 456 -10.21 3.96 -0.56
N THR A 457 -9.23 4.77 -0.94
CA THR A 457 -7.83 4.62 -0.52
C THR A 457 -7.62 4.99 0.96
N GLN A 458 -8.45 5.90 1.50
CA GLN A 458 -8.38 6.32 2.91
C GLN A 458 -8.97 5.29 3.89
N GLY A 459 -9.96 4.49 3.48
CA GLY A 459 -10.61 3.48 4.33
C GLY A 459 -9.70 2.30 4.70
N ASN A 460 -8.85 1.86 3.76
CA ASN A 460 -7.93 0.72 3.97
C ASN A 460 -6.84 1.03 5.00
N LEU A 461 -6.50 2.30 5.21
CA LEU A 461 -5.50 2.75 6.20
C LEU A 461 -6.01 2.63 7.65
N ILE A 462 -7.33 2.69 7.84
CA ILE A 462 -7.99 2.66 9.16
C ILE A 462 -8.06 1.22 9.69
N GLN A 463 -8.22 0.24 8.79
CA GLN A 463 -8.37 -1.17 9.15
C GLN A 463 -7.05 -1.82 9.60
N ALA A 464 -5.90 -1.33 9.12
CA ALA A 464 -4.58 -1.81 9.54
C ALA A 464 -4.21 -1.39 10.98
N LYS A 465 -4.79 -0.29 11.49
CA LYS A 465 -4.52 0.22 12.85
C LYS A 465 -5.23 -0.57 13.94
N SER A 466 -6.38 -1.19 13.66
CA SER A 466 -7.18 -1.89 14.67
C SER A 466 -6.59 -3.25 15.10
N VAL A 467 -5.83 -3.91 14.23
CA VAL A 467 -5.14 -5.19 14.52
C VAL A 467 -3.99 -5.01 15.51
N ILE A 468 -3.34 -3.84 15.52
CA ILE A 468 -2.24 -3.49 16.44
C ILE A 468 -2.77 -3.31 17.87
N THR A 469 -3.96 -2.73 18.03
CA THR A 469 -4.61 -2.50 19.33
C THR A 469 -5.04 -3.80 20.02
N ALA A 470 -5.29 -4.88 19.27
CA ALA A 470 -5.70 -6.17 19.85
C ALA A 470 -4.55 -6.93 20.55
N MET A 471 -3.29 -6.73 20.13
CA MET A 471 -2.12 -7.39 20.74
C MET A 471 -1.72 -6.79 22.11
N GLU A 472 -2.06 -5.54 22.37
CA GLU A 472 -1.64 -4.79 23.57
C GLU A 472 -2.48 -5.10 24.82
N SER A 473 -3.59 -5.83 24.67
CA SER A 473 -4.54 -6.10 25.75
C SER A 473 -4.40 -7.47 26.43
N SER A 474 -3.43 -8.32 26.02
CA SER A 474 -3.30 -9.67 26.57
C SER A 474 -2.74 -9.70 28.01
N LYS A 475 -3.26 -10.63 28.82
CA LYS A 475 -2.85 -10.84 30.23
C LYS A 475 -1.35 -11.08 30.43
N PHE A 476 -0.64 -11.50 29.39
CA PHE A 476 0.80 -11.74 29.39
C PHE A 476 1.63 -10.45 29.63
N TRP A 477 1.16 -9.29 29.15
CA TRP A 477 1.88 -8.01 29.29
C TRP A 477 1.80 -7.41 30.71
N LYS A 478 0.68 -7.64 31.42
CA LYS A 478 0.46 -7.11 32.78
C LYS A 478 1.22 -7.86 33.88
N LEU A 479 1.50 -9.17 33.69
CA LEU A 479 2.29 -9.95 34.66
C LEU A 479 3.79 -9.62 34.60
N ARG A 480 4.29 -9.21 33.43
CA ARG A 480 5.71 -8.90 33.21
C ARG A 480 6.18 -7.67 34.01
N ASN A 481 5.37 -6.62 34.12
CA ASN A 481 5.80 -5.37 34.78
C ASN A 481 5.88 -5.51 36.31
N LYS A 482 4.95 -6.26 36.94
CA LYS A 482 4.98 -6.48 38.40
C LYS A 482 6.19 -7.30 38.86
N TRP A 483 6.75 -8.14 37.98
CA TRP A 483 7.91 -8.98 38.29
C TRP A 483 9.24 -8.22 38.20
N PHE A 484 9.33 -7.18 37.36
CA PHE A 484 10.51 -6.32 37.23
C PHE A 484 10.65 -5.31 38.39
N ASP A 485 9.54 -4.78 38.90
CA ASP A 485 9.56 -3.82 40.02
C ASP A 485 10.00 -4.47 41.34
N PHE A 486 9.65 -5.75 41.56
CA PHE A 486 9.99 -6.49 42.78
C PHE A 486 11.47 -6.92 42.84
N ARG A 487 12.09 -7.22 41.69
CA ARG A 487 13.50 -7.65 41.66
C ARG A 487 14.49 -6.51 41.87
N THR A 488 14.08 -5.28 41.54
CA THR A 488 14.92 -4.08 41.69
C THR A 488 14.98 -3.59 43.14
N SER A 489 13.98 -3.93 43.97
CA SER A 489 13.91 -3.48 45.37
C SER A 489 14.74 -4.32 46.35
N ILE A 490 15.31 -5.46 45.94
CA ILE A 490 16.03 -6.40 46.83
C ILE A 490 17.52 -6.59 46.51
N GLY A 491 18.13 -5.71 45.69
CA GLY A 491 19.59 -5.58 45.62
C GLY A 491 20.37 -6.77 45.06
N VAL A 492 19.74 -7.64 44.27
CA VAL A 492 20.43 -8.76 43.60
C VAL A 492 21.03 -8.27 42.28
N VAL A 493 22.35 -8.14 42.23
CA VAL A 493 23.11 -8.09 40.98
C VAL A 493 24.10 -9.25 41.01
N ASP A 494 23.72 -10.37 40.41
CA ASP A 494 24.66 -11.05 39.52
C ASP A 494 23.99 -11.96 38.48
N GLU A 495 24.80 -12.16 37.45
CA GLU A 495 24.56 -12.68 36.11
C GLU A 495 23.76 -13.99 36.04
N ALA A 496 22.61 -13.96 35.35
CA ALA A 496 22.31 -14.82 34.20
C ALA A 496 20.84 -14.65 33.75
N GLN A 497 20.72 -14.29 32.47
CA GLN A 497 19.62 -14.56 31.52
C GLN A 497 18.17 -14.22 31.92
N SER A 498 17.64 -13.16 31.30
CA SER A 498 16.43 -13.29 30.46
C SER A 498 16.26 -12.10 29.51
N VAL A 499 15.78 -12.43 28.31
CA VAL A 499 15.62 -11.65 27.07
C VAL A 499 15.27 -10.16 27.26
N THR A 500 16.12 -9.26 26.72
CA THR A 500 16.01 -7.80 26.88
C THR A 500 15.00 -7.12 25.92
N PRO A 501 14.35 -6.00 26.34
CA PRO A 501 13.55 -5.10 25.48
C PRO A 501 14.29 -4.57 24.24
N LYS A 502 15.63 -4.62 24.26
CA LYS A 502 16.50 -4.39 23.10
C LYS A 502 16.15 -5.29 21.92
N ALA A 503 15.63 -6.50 22.10
CA ALA A 503 15.25 -7.37 20.98
C ALA A 503 14.00 -6.85 20.23
N ILE A 504 13.02 -6.31 20.97
CA ILE A 504 11.76 -5.77 20.43
C ILE A 504 11.98 -4.38 19.81
N VAL A 505 12.73 -3.50 20.50
CA VAL A 505 13.12 -2.19 19.96
C VAL A 505 14.05 -2.35 18.75
N LYS A 506 14.97 -3.32 18.76
CA LYS A 506 15.83 -3.61 17.59
C LYS A 506 15.04 -4.24 16.45
N PHE A 507 13.93 -4.92 16.70
CA PHE A 507 13.03 -5.43 15.65
C PHE A 507 12.21 -4.28 15.01
N ILE A 508 11.62 -3.40 15.83
CA ILE A 508 10.82 -2.25 15.36
C ILE A 508 11.72 -1.20 14.69
N VAL A 509 12.88 -0.89 15.26
CA VAL A 509 13.87 0.03 14.68
C VAL A 509 14.53 -0.58 13.43
N LYS A 510 14.75 -1.90 13.33
CA LYS A 510 15.26 -2.53 12.10
C LYS A 510 14.19 -2.62 11.01
N SER A 511 12.91 -2.70 11.38
CA SER A 511 11.77 -2.64 10.45
C SER A 511 11.54 -1.22 9.92
N LEU A 512 11.50 -0.21 10.79
CA LEU A 512 11.36 1.22 10.43
C LEU A 512 12.61 1.78 9.71
N LEU A 513 13.83 1.43 10.15
CA LEU A 513 15.05 1.78 9.41
C LEU A 513 15.19 0.97 8.11
N GLY A 514 14.56 -0.20 8.00
CA GLY A 514 14.48 -0.97 6.76
C GLY A 514 13.61 -0.28 5.71
N GLN A 515 12.47 0.28 6.14
CA GLN A 515 11.54 1.02 5.29
C GLN A 515 12.05 2.42 4.92
N ILE A 516 12.64 3.16 5.87
CA ILE A 516 13.25 4.48 5.60
C ILE A 516 14.54 4.34 4.78
N LYS A 517 15.31 3.25 4.93
CA LYS A 517 16.45 2.98 4.03
C LYS A 517 16.01 2.61 2.62
N LYS A 518 14.91 1.85 2.42
CA LYS A 518 14.40 1.57 1.07
C LYS A 518 13.95 2.84 0.32
N ALA A 519 13.47 3.86 1.04
CA ALA A 519 12.95 5.09 0.43
C ALA A 519 14.00 6.20 0.15
N ARG A 520 15.23 6.10 0.68
CA ARG A 520 16.25 7.18 0.65
C ARG A 520 17.55 6.80 -0.05
N LEU A 521 17.49 5.84 -0.97
CA LEU A 521 18.66 5.42 -1.73
C LEU A 521 18.75 6.31 -2.95
N LYS A 522 19.90 6.98 -3.13
CA LYS A 522 20.24 7.64 -4.39
C LYS A 522 20.31 6.54 -5.45
N THR A 523 19.18 6.26 -6.10
CA THR A 523 19.09 5.25 -7.13
C THR A 523 19.86 5.74 -8.35
N LYS A 524 21.02 5.14 -8.63
CA LYS A 524 21.75 5.45 -9.85
C LYS A 524 21.00 4.84 -11.02
N ILE A 525 20.60 5.66 -11.99
CA ILE A 525 20.10 5.16 -13.25
C ILE A 525 21.29 4.63 -14.03
N ILE A 526 21.23 3.37 -14.46
CA ILE A 526 22.22 2.74 -15.33
C ILE A 526 21.50 2.12 -16.52
N ARG A 527 22.26 1.90 -17.58
CA ARG A 527 21.80 1.13 -18.75
C ARG A 527 22.61 -0.17 -18.81
N GLN A 528 21.95 -1.27 -19.13
CA GLN A 528 22.60 -2.52 -19.51
C GLN A 528 23.22 -2.36 -20.89
N ASP A 529 24.46 -2.82 -21.02
CA ASP A 529 25.07 -3.05 -22.30
C ASP A 529 24.43 -4.27 -22.97
N ASN A 530 24.35 -4.22 -24.30
CA ASN A 530 23.89 -5.35 -25.08
C ASN A 530 24.89 -6.51 -24.95
N TRP A 531 24.39 -7.68 -24.57
CA TRP A 531 25.15 -8.91 -24.56
C TRP A 531 25.37 -9.43 -25.98
N HIS A 532 26.49 -10.12 -26.19
CA HIS A 532 26.89 -10.67 -27.48
C HIS A 532 25.80 -11.55 -28.11
N GLU A 533 25.46 -11.28 -29.37
CA GLU A 533 24.39 -11.98 -30.12
C GLU A 533 24.65 -13.46 -30.36
N ASP A 534 25.92 -13.85 -30.40
CA ASP A 534 26.42 -15.18 -30.67
C ASP A 534 26.65 -16.04 -29.42
N LYS A 535 26.45 -15.48 -28.21
CA LYS A 535 26.74 -16.17 -26.94
C LYS A 535 25.49 -16.32 -26.07
N PRO A 536 25.35 -17.45 -25.34
CA PRO A 536 24.25 -17.63 -24.40
C PRO A 536 24.28 -16.56 -23.31
N LEU A 537 23.12 -16.23 -22.74
CA LEU A 537 23.07 -15.29 -21.61
C LEU A 537 23.50 -15.97 -20.30
N VAL A 538 23.16 -17.25 -20.13
CA VAL A 538 23.50 -18.05 -18.95
C VAL A 538 24.12 -19.40 -19.31
N SER A 539 25.14 -19.82 -18.59
CA SER A 539 25.72 -21.17 -18.68
C SER A 539 25.38 -21.97 -17.42
N VAL A 540 24.80 -23.15 -17.60
CA VAL A 540 24.50 -24.07 -16.50
C VAL A 540 25.60 -25.12 -16.41
N ILE A 541 26.27 -25.18 -15.27
CA ILE A 541 27.40 -26.08 -15.01
C ILE A 541 26.92 -27.23 -14.15
N ILE A 542 27.07 -28.46 -14.65
CA ILE A 542 26.66 -29.69 -13.97
C ILE A 542 27.90 -30.54 -13.68
N PRO A 543 28.49 -30.45 -12.47
CA PRO A 543 29.54 -31.38 -12.08
C PRO A 543 28.94 -32.77 -11.86
N CYS A 544 29.55 -33.79 -12.46
CA CYS A 544 29.09 -35.17 -12.37
C CYS A 544 30.26 -36.07 -11.95
N PHE A 545 30.08 -36.80 -10.85
CA PHE A 545 30.98 -37.88 -10.42
C PHE A 545 30.15 -39.02 -9.87
N ASN A 546 29.99 -40.08 -10.65
CA ASN A 546 29.19 -41.25 -10.32
C ASN A 546 27.68 -41.00 -10.06
N TYR A 547 27.06 -40.13 -10.86
CA TYR A 547 25.65 -39.71 -10.71
C TYR A 547 24.77 -39.98 -11.94
N GLY A 548 25.13 -40.95 -12.80
CA GLY A 548 24.46 -41.25 -14.06
C GLY A 548 22.94 -41.49 -13.94
N GLN A 549 22.48 -42.05 -12.82
CA GLN A 549 21.06 -42.32 -12.57
C GLN A 549 20.18 -41.08 -12.44
N TYR A 550 20.75 -39.90 -12.14
CA TYR A 550 20.00 -38.65 -11.99
C TYR A 550 20.36 -37.59 -13.04
N LEU A 551 21.51 -37.75 -13.72
CA LEU A 551 22.05 -36.75 -14.65
C LEU A 551 21.06 -36.34 -15.74
N GLU A 552 20.33 -37.29 -16.33
CA GLU A 552 19.35 -36.96 -17.37
C GLU A 552 18.21 -36.08 -16.84
N GLU A 553 17.73 -36.34 -15.62
CA GLU A 553 16.67 -35.55 -14.99
C GLU A 553 17.13 -34.11 -14.70
N ALA A 554 18.38 -33.95 -14.23
CA ALA A 554 18.99 -32.65 -14.04
C ALA A 554 19.09 -31.88 -15.36
N VAL A 555 19.58 -32.51 -16.42
CA VAL A 555 19.68 -31.91 -17.77
C VAL A 555 18.30 -31.56 -18.32
N ASP A 556 17.32 -32.45 -18.21
CA ASP A 556 15.96 -32.23 -18.68
C ASP A 556 15.28 -31.07 -17.93
N SER A 557 15.59 -30.89 -16.65
CA SER A 557 15.11 -29.74 -15.88
C SER A 557 15.60 -28.40 -16.42
N VAL A 558 16.86 -28.34 -16.88
CA VAL A 558 17.44 -27.14 -17.52
C VAL A 558 16.86 -26.94 -18.92
N LEU A 559 16.66 -28.02 -19.68
CA LEU A 559 16.03 -27.95 -21.01
C LEU A 559 14.58 -27.47 -20.96
N SER A 560 13.86 -27.76 -19.87
CA SER A 560 12.48 -27.35 -19.63
C SER A 560 12.31 -25.89 -19.21
N GLN A 561 13.40 -25.11 -19.08
CA GLN A 561 13.32 -23.73 -18.61
C GLN A 561 12.52 -22.84 -19.57
N THR A 562 11.74 -21.90 -19.03
CA THR A 562 10.96 -20.95 -19.83
C THR A 562 11.84 -19.93 -20.55
N PHE A 563 13.04 -19.67 -20.03
CA PHE A 563 14.09 -18.92 -20.71
C PHE A 563 15.02 -19.89 -21.44
N GLN A 564 15.27 -19.65 -22.73
CA GLN A 564 15.90 -20.65 -23.60
C GLN A 564 17.27 -20.24 -24.14
N ASP A 565 17.80 -19.05 -23.85
CA ASP A 565 19.16 -18.63 -24.29
C ASP A 565 20.23 -19.01 -23.28
N PHE A 566 20.48 -20.32 -23.20
CA PHE A 566 21.44 -20.92 -22.27
C PHE A 566 22.28 -22.01 -22.95
N GLU A 567 23.37 -22.39 -22.30
CA GLU A 567 24.13 -23.61 -22.58
C GLU A 567 24.24 -24.49 -21.32
N ILE A 568 24.51 -25.78 -21.51
CA ILE A 568 24.69 -26.76 -20.44
C ILE A 568 26.09 -27.35 -20.59
N ILE A 569 26.92 -27.24 -19.55
CA ILE A 569 28.27 -27.80 -19.53
C ILE A 569 28.35 -28.81 -18.40
N ILE A 570 28.47 -30.08 -18.78
CA ILE A 570 28.62 -31.20 -17.85
C ILE A 570 30.10 -31.47 -17.68
N VAL A 571 30.57 -31.47 -16.44
CA VAL A 571 31.96 -31.78 -16.11
C VAL A 571 32.00 -33.13 -15.42
N ASP A 572 32.42 -34.16 -16.15
CA ASP A 572 32.71 -35.48 -15.60
C ASP A 572 34.04 -35.44 -14.85
N ASP A 573 33.97 -35.47 -13.52
CA ASP A 573 35.11 -35.42 -12.61
C ASP A 573 35.71 -36.82 -12.36
N GLY A 574 35.89 -37.57 -13.44
CA GLY A 574 36.54 -38.87 -13.46
C GLY A 574 35.68 -40.01 -12.93
N SER A 575 34.40 -40.08 -13.35
CA SER A 575 33.49 -41.16 -12.98
C SER A 575 34.03 -42.54 -13.36
N ASP A 576 33.86 -43.52 -12.48
CA ASP A 576 34.34 -44.89 -12.65
C ASP A 576 33.22 -45.94 -12.61
N ASP A 577 32.00 -45.56 -12.26
CA ASP A 577 30.87 -46.48 -12.32
C ASP A 577 30.37 -46.65 -13.77
N PRO A 578 30.01 -47.89 -14.18
CA PRO A 578 29.59 -48.16 -15.55
C PRO A 578 28.35 -47.40 -16.02
N LEU A 579 27.43 -47.05 -15.11
CA LEU A 579 26.18 -46.38 -15.48
C LEU A 579 26.45 -44.94 -15.88
N THR A 580 27.22 -44.19 -15.09
CA THR A 580 27.55 -42.79 -15.39
C THR A 580 28.35 -42.66 -16.68
N ILE A 581 29.36 -43.53 -16.89
CA ILE A 581 30.14 -43.55 -18.14
C ILE A 581 29.21 -43.78 -19.34
N LYS A 582 28.31 -44.77 -19.25
CA LYS A 582 27.35 -45.07 -20.30
C LYS A 582 26.42 -43.88 -20.58
N VAL A 583 25.82 -43.29 -19.55
CA VAL A 583 24.92 -42.13 -19.69
C VAL A 583 25.65 -40.97 -20.35
N LEU A 584 26.89 -40.67 -19.94
CA LEU A 584 27.70 -39.59 -20.53
C LEU A 584 28.12 -39.87 -21.98
N ASP A 585 28.46 -41.12 -22.32
CA ASP A 585 28.81 -41.54 -23.70
C ASP A 585 27.59 -41.47 -24.64
N GLU A 586 26.41 -41.79 -24.12
CA GLU A 586 25.14 -41.82 -24.87
C GLU A 586 24.38 -40.48 -24.83
N LEU A 587 24.84 -39.49 -24.04
CA LEU A 587 24.13 -38.22 -23.83
C LEU A 587 24.07 -37.37 -25.11
N SER A 588 22.95 -37.45 -25.81
CA SER A 588 22.65 -36.63 -26.99
C SER A 588 21.51 -35.65 -26.71
N LYS A 589 21.80 -34.63 -25.90
CA LYS A 589 20.85 -33.57 -25.54
C LYS A 589 21.27 -32.23 -26.15
N PRO A 590 20.32 -31.39 -26.59
CA PRO A 590 20.63 -30.11 -27.22
C PRO A 590 21.30 -29.14 -26.24
N LYS A 591 22.13 -28.24 -26.75
CA LYS A 591 22.83 -27.21 -25.94
C LYS A 591 23.76 -27.78 -24.87
N THR A 592 24.09 -29.07 -24.92
CA THR A 592 24.91 -29.76 -23.93
C THR A 592 26.33 -30.01 -24.44
N GLN A 593 27.32 -29.70 -23.61
CA GLN A 593 28.72 -30.03 -23.80
C GLN A 593 29.21 -30.89 -22.63
N VAL A 594 29.92 -31.98 -22.91
CA VAL A 594 30.56 -32.81 -21.89
C VAL A 594 32.07 -32.56 -21.88
N ILE A 595 32.63 -32.27 -20.72
CA ILE A 595 34.06 -32.10 -20.47
C ILE A 595 34.50 -33.20 -19.50
N ARG A 596 35.51 -33.98 -19.87
CA ARG A 596 36.07 -35.02 -19.00
C ARG A 596 37.38 -34.58 -18.39
N GLN A 597 37.57 -34.91 -17.12
CA GLN A 597 38.85 -34.73 -16.40
C GLN A 597 39.10 -35.90 -15.45
N SER A 598 40.34 -36.03 -14.97
CA SER A 598 40.61 -36.89 -13.81
C SER A 598 39.99 -36.28 -12.54
N ASN A 599 39.54 -37.12 -11.60
CA ASN A 599 38.92 -36.68 -10.35
C ASN A 599 39.80 -35.68 -9.58
N GLN A 600 39.35 -34.42 -9.58
CA GLN A 600 39.98 -33.29 -8.90
C GLN A 600 39.06 -32.66 -7.85
N LYS A 601 37.96 -33.34 -7.51
CA LYS A 601 36.92 -32.94 -6.56
C LYS A 601 36.05 -31.79 -7.06
N LEU A 602 34.90 -31.67 -6.40
CA LEU A 602 33.78 -30.79 -6.77
C LEU A 602 34.18 -29.32 -7.07
N PRO A 603 34.98 -28.61 -6.24
CA PRO A 603 35.33 -27.22 -6.54
C PRO A 603 36.09 -27.07 -7.86
N SER A 604 37.00 -28.01 -8.16
CA SER A 604 37.79 -28.02 -9.38
C SER A 604 36.93 -28.33 -10.61
N ALA A 605 35.97 -29.25 -10.49
CA ALA A 605 35.00 -29.54 -11.54
C ALA A 605 34.13 -28.32 -11.88
N ARG A 606 33.63 -27.59 -10.85
CA ARG A 606 32.88 -26.34 -11.06
C ARG A 606 33.74 -25.30 -11.78
N ASN A 607 34.96 -25.06 -11.32
CA ASN A 607 35.88 -24.11 -11.97
C ASN A 607 36.14 -24.49 -13.43
N LYS A 608 36.37 -25.77 -13.72
CA LYS A 608 36.60 -26.25 -15.09
C LYS A 608 35.42 -25.96 -16.02
N GLY A 609 34.20 -26.16 -15.52
CA GLY A 609 32.98 -25.85 -16.27
C GLY A 609 32.82 -24.35 -16.51
N ILE A 610 33.08 -23.52 -15.49
CA ILE A 610 32.98 -22.05 -15.58
C ILE A 610 34.06 -21.46 -16.51
N GLU A 611 35.26 -22.05 -16.55
CA GLU A 611 36.31 -21.68 -17.51
C GLU A 611 35.88 -21.89 -18.97
N ALA A 612 35.09 -22.94 -19.23
CA ALA A 612 34.55 -23.23 -20.55
C ALA A 612 33.27 -22.44 -20.89
N ALA A 613 32.63 -21.83 -19.89
CA ALA A 613 31.37 -21.11 -20.01
C ALA A 613 31.49 -19.82 -20.83
N GLN A 614 30.53 -19.59 -21.72
CA GLN A 614 30.44 -18.41 -22.57
C GLN A 614 29.41 -17.38 -22.05
N GLY A 615 28.58 -17.78 -21.10
CA GLY A 615 27.48 -16.99 -20.55
C GLY A 615 27.93 -15.75 -19.77
N LYS A 616 27.06 -14.73 -19.73
CA LYS A 616 27.19 -13.59 -18.81
C LYS A 616 27.01 -14.05 -17.37
N TYR A 617 26.07 -14.97 -17.17
CA TYR A 617 25.70 -15.54 -15.89
C TYR A 617 26.02 -17.03 -15.83
N ILE A 618 26.24 -17.52 -14.62
CA ILE A 618 26.54 -18.92 -14.30
C ILE A 618 25.50 -19.45 -13.33
N CYS A 619 25.06 -20.68 -13.53
CA CYS A 619 24.27 -21.45 -12.56
C CYS A 619 24.95 -22.80 -12.36
N CYS A 620 25.34 -23.15 -11.13
CA CYS A 620 25.91 -24.47 -10.87
C CYS A 620 24.83 -25.42 -10.34
N LEU A 621 24.42 -26.40 -11.13
CA LEU A 621 23.38 -27.36 -10.75
C LEU A 621 24.02 -28.72 -10.49
N ASP A 622 23.87 -29.27 -9.30
CA ASP A 622 24.41 -30.59 -8.99
C ASP A 622 23.64 -31.68 -9.75
N ALA A 623 24.33 -32.77 -10.14
CA ALA A 623 23.80 -33.76 -11.09
C ALA A 623 22.59 -34.56 -10.58
N ASP A 624 22.26 -34.46 -9.29
CA ASP A 624 21.11 -35.09 -8.65
C ASP A 624 19.94 -34.14 -8.35
N ASP A 625 20.12 -32.84 -8.57
CA ASP A 625 19.13 -31.81 -8.29
C ASP A 625 18.39 -31.33 -9.56
N VAL A 626 17.27 -30.64 -9.35
CA VAL A 626 16.35 -30.20 -10.43
C VAL A 626 15.96 -28.74 -10.19
N ILE A 627 15.72 -27.98 -11.26
CA ILE A 627 15.18 -26.61 -11.19
C ILE A 627 13.81 -26.52 -11.86
N LYS A 628 12.86 -25.82 -11.22
CA LYS A 628 11.51 -25.59 -11.80
C LYS A 628 11.62 -24.76 -13.08
N PRO A 629 10.69 -24.92 -14.05
CA PRO A 629 10.78 -24.29 -15.38
C PRO A 629 11.02 -22.77 -15.39
N THR A 630 10.52 -22.01 -14.42
CA THR A 630 10.69 -20.55 -14.37
C THR A 630 11.96 -20.07 -13.66
N TYR A 631 12.80 -20.98 -13.16
CA TYR A 631 13.91 -20.64 -12.26
C TYR A 631 14.93 -19.68 -12.89
N LEU A 632 15.54 -20.07 -14.01
CA LEU A 632 16.56 -19.26 -14.68
C LEU A 632 16.00 -17.90 -15.11
N GLU A 633 14.80 -17.90 -15.69
CA GLU A 633 14.17 -16.67 -16.17
C GLU A 633 13.93 -15.68 -15.02
N LYS A 634 13.34 -16.15 -13.91
CA LYS A 634 13.08 -15.31 -12.73
C LYS A 634 14.38 -14.77 -12.13
N CYS A 635 15.43 -15.59 -12.05
CA CYS A 635 16.74 -15.13 -11.60
C CYS A 635 17.34 -14.06 -12.53
N LEU A 636 17.33 -14.31 -13.85
CA LEU A 636 17.88 -13.41 -14.86
C LEU A 636 17.14 -12.06 -14.91
N ILE A 637 15.81 -12.06 -14.79
CA ILE A 637 15.02 -10.82 -14.69
C ILE A 637 15.53 -9.96 -13.54
N ARG A 638 15.71 -10.53 -12.35
CA ARG A 638 16.19 -9.76 -11.20
C ARG A 638 17.64 -9.31 -11.39
N LEU A 639 18.50 -10.17 -11.94
CA LEU A 639 19.90 -9.84 -12.22
C LEU A 639 20.04 -8.67 -13.20
N GLU A 640 19.28 -8.67 -14.31
CA GLU A 640 19.34 -7.65 -15.34
C GLU A 640 18.61 -6.36 -14.94
N THR A 641 17.45 -6.44 -14.27
CA THR A 641 16.61 -5.26 -13.96
C THR A 641 16.94 -4.56 -12.65
N GLU A 642 17.54 -5.26 -11.68
CA GLU A 642 17.91 -4.69 -10.37
C GLU A 642 19.44 -4.51 -10.21
N ASN A 643 20.23 -4.81 -11.25
CA ASN A 643 21.70 -4.81 -11.23
C ASN A 643 22.30 -5.65 -10.10
N LEU A 644 21.81 -6.88 -9.94
CA LEU A 644 22.30 -7.81 -8.93
C LEU A 644 23.46 -8.65 -9.49
N ASP A 645 24.27 -9.19 -8.58
CA ASP A 645 25.40 -10.06 -8.90
C ASP A 645 25.10 -11.53 -8.65
N ILE A 646 24.11 -11.83 -7.81
CA ILE A 646 23.65 -13.19 -7.49
C ILE A 646 22.14 -13.21 -7.20
N CYS A 647 21.44 -14.23 -7.70
CA CYS A 647 20.03 -14.47 -7.41
C CYS A 647 19.75 -15.95 -7.19
N TYR A 648 18.86 -16.27 -6.27
CA TYR A 648 18.49 -17.64 -5.89
C TYR A 648 17.06 -17.68 -5.35
N SER A 649 16.50 -18.87 -5.17
CA SER A 649 15.13 -19.07 -4.70
C SER A 649 15.06 -19.71 -3.31
N TRP A 650 13.84 -20.07 -2.87
CA TRP A 650 13.68 -21.09 -1.84
C TRP A 650 14.00 -22.47 -2.41
N ILE A 651 14.22 -23.42 -1.50
CA ILE A 651 14.58 -24.80 -1.78
C ILE A 651 13.40 -25.66 -1.39
N GLN A 652 13.00 -26.60 -2.25
CA GLN A 652 12.06 -27.65 -1.92
C GLN A 652 12.79 -28.98 -1.98
N GLU A 653 12.83 -29.67 -0.85
CA GLU A 653 13.35 -31.03 -0.81
C GLU A 653 12.35 -31.98 -1.49
N PHE A 654 12.87 -33.00 -2.16
CA PHE A 654 12.10 -34.10 -2.72
C PHE A 654 12.89 -35.42 -2.64
N GLY A 655 12.20 -36.55 -2.81
CA GLY A 655 12.75 -37.88 -2.52
C GLY A 655 12.34 -38.31 -1.12
N ASP A 656 13.32 -38.48 -0.22
CA ASP A 656 13.08 -38.92 1.16
C ASP A 656 12.50 -37.83 2.09
N SER A 657 12.33 -36.61 1.59
CA SER A 657 11.80 -35.44 2.30
C SER A 657 10.94 -34.59 1.37
N CYS A 658 10.05 -33.77 1.93
CA CYS A 658 9.24 -32.79 1.21
C CYS A 658 9.29 -31.40 1.86
N GLU A 659 10.35 -31.11 2.63
CA GLU A 659 10.50 -29.86 3.37
C GLU A 659 10.82 -28.67 2.45
N ILE A 660 10.41 -27.46 2.85
CA ILE A 660 10.74 -26.22 2.14
C ILE A 660 11.77 -25.43 2.95
N GLY A 661 12.99 -25.38 2.45
CA GLY A 661 14.08 -24.54 2.95
C GLY A 661 13.95 -23.10 2.45
N LYS A 662 14.09 -22.12 3.36
CA LYS A 662 14.03 -20.69 3.05
C LYS A 662 15.35 -20.02 3.38
N PRO A 663 16.33 -19.99 2.45
CA PRO A 663 17.62 -19.36 2.68
C PRO A 663 17.48 -17.90 3.14
N GLY A 664 18.49 -17.36 3.84
CA GLY A 664 18.47 -15.97 4.28
C GLY A 664 18.69 -14.97 3.13
N GLN A 665 18.60 -13.67 3.42
CA GLN A 665 19.04 -12.63 2.50
C GLN A 665 20.57 -12.64 2.33
N PHE A 666 21.06 -12.36 1.11
CA PHE A 666 22.49 -12.33 0.79
C PHE A 666 23.21 -11.17 1.48
N ASP A 667 23.65 -11.37 2.72
CA ASP A 667 24.34 -10.36 3.55
C ASP A 667 25.61 -10.98 4.14
N ILE A 668 26.74 -10.30 3.95
CA ILE A 668 28.04 -10.72 4.48
C ILE A 668 27.99 -10.98 5.99
N LYS A 669 27.15 -10.25 6.75
CA LYS A 669 26.95 -10.47 8.19
C LYS A 669 26.36 -11.84 8.54
N THR A 670 25.56 -12.39 7.63
CA THR A 670 24.97 -13.73 7.75
C THR A 670 25.96 -14.76 7.22
N LEU A 671 26.55 -14.49 6.05
CA LEU A 671 27.51 -15.40 5.39
C LEU A 671 28.71 -15.73 6.27
N VAL A 672 29.24 -14.80 7.08
CA VAL A 672 30.35 -15.15 7.99
C VAL A 672 29.94 -16.12 9.12
N LYS A 673 28.65 -16.47 9.25
CA LYS A 673 28.11 -17.36 10.30
C LYS A 673 27.42 -18.60 9.76
N GLN A 674 26.73 -18.47 8.64
CA GLN A 674 25.97 -19.56 8.01
C GLN A 674 25.81 -19.28 6.52
N ASN A 675 25.66 -20.34 5.73
CA ASN A 675 25.33 -20.22 4.32
C ASN A 675 23.92 -19.61 4.14
N CYS A 676 23.74 -18.76 3.13
CA CYS A 676 22.47 -18.09 2.87
C CYS A 676 22.05 -18.11 1.39
N ALA A 677 22.81 -18.77 0.52
CA ALA A 677 22.51 -18.93 -0.89
C ALA A 677 22.69 -20.40 -1.27
N ALA A 678 21.81 -20.91 -2.12
CA ALA A 678 21.90 -22.30 -2.57
C ALA A 678 23.06 -22.46 -3.57
N VAL A 679 23.55 -23.67 -3.74
CA VAL A 679 24.57 -24.00 -4.74
C VAL A 679 24.14 -23.61 -6.16
N SER A 680 22.85 -23.80 -6.48
CA SER A 680 22.21 -23.47 -7.75
C SER A 680 21.91 -21.99 -7.95
N SER A 681 22.46 -21.10 -7.12
CA SER A 681 22.35 -19.66 -7.33
C SER A 681 22.86 -19.25 -8.71
N VAL A 682 22.15 -18.33 -9.37
CA VAL A 682 22.58 -17.73 -10.64
C VAL A 682 23.40 -16.48 -10.32
N PHE A 683 24.65 -16.40 -10.77
CA PHE A 683 25.56 -15.29 -10.47
C PHE A 683 26.31 -14.78 -11.70
N LYS A 684 26.82 -13.55 -11.65
CA LYS A 684 27.65 -12.97 -12.72
C LYS A 684 28.98 -13.71 -12.83
N ARG A 685 29.34 -14.17 -14.03
CA ARG A 685 30.64 -14.83 -14.32
C ARG A 685 31.82 -13.95 -13.89
N GLU A 686 31.70 -12.63 -14.06
CA GLU A 686 32.70 -11.64 -13.64
C GLU A 686 33.05 -11.71 -12.13
N MET A 687 32.09 -12.09 -11.26
CA MET A 687 32.38 -12.23 -9.83
C MET A 687 33.27 -13.44 -9.53
N TRP A 688 33.10 -14.52 -10.29
CA TRP A 688 33.99 -15.68 -10.24
C TRP A 688 35.40 -15.31 -10.70
N GLU A 689 35.52 -14.56 -11.81
CA GLU A 689 36.81 -14.07 -12.33
C GLU A 689 37.53 -13.18 -11.29
N LYS A 690 36.80 -12.27 -10.64
CA LYS A 690 37.36 -11.33 -9.65
C LYS A 690 37.93 -12.01 -8.41
N VAL A 691 37.34 -13.11 -7.96
CA VAL A 691 37.79 -13.81 -6.74
C VAL A 691 38.75 -14.97 -7.03
N GLY A 692 39.01 -15.27 -8.30
CA GLY A 692 39.89 -16.38 -8.72
C GLY A 692 39.22 -17.75 -8.65
N GLY A 693 37.89 -17.80 -8.67
CA GLY A 693 37.08 -19.01 -8.67
C GLY A 693 36.81 -19.66 -7.31
N TYR A 694 36.28 -20.88 -7.33
CA TYR A 694 36.07 -21.71 -6.15
C TYR A 694 37.42 -22.18 -5.60
N ASP A 695 37.58 -22.19 -4.27
CA ASP A 695 38.83 -22.65 -3.65
C ASP A 695 38.99 -24.18 -3.83
N PRO A 696 40.00 -24.66 -4.58
CA PRO A 696 40.21 -26.08 -4.82
C PRO A 696 40.56 -26.87 -3.55
N LYS A 697 40.83 -26.20 -2.43
CA LYS A 697 41.08 -26.84 -1.12
C LYS A 697 39.80 -27.18 -0.35
N MET A 698 38.64 -26.68 -0.76
CA MET A 698 37.34 -26.93 -0.10
C MET A 698 36.69 -28.23 -0.60
N VAL A 699 37.38 -29.37 -0.46
CA VAL A 699 36.98 -30.65 -1.09
C VAL A 699 35.98 -31.47 -0.28
N ASP A 700 35.85 -31.18 1.02
CA ASP A 700 35.00 -31.92 1.96
C ASP A 700 33.60 -31.27 2.15
N GLY A 701 33.25 -30.30 1.31
CA GLY A 701 31.99 -29.54 1.34
C GLY A 701 32.15 -28.06 1.75
N TYR A 702 31.05 -27.30 1.71
CA TYR A 702 30.98 -25.84 1.95
C TYR A 702 31.82 -24.99 0.97
N GLU A 703 32.13 -25.52 -0.21
CA GLU A 703 32.83 -24.80 -1.26
C GLU A 703 32.01 -23.63 -1.80
N ASP A 704 30.69 -23.82 -1.90
CA ASP A 704 29.72 -22.81 -2.27
C ASP A 704 29.69 -21.68 -1.22
N TRP A 705 29.64 -22.04 0.06
CA TRP A 705 29.62 -21.09 1.16
C TRP A 705 30.92 -20.26 1.21
N ASN A 706 32.07 -20.90 1.05
CA ASN A 706 33.36 -20.21 0.95
C ASN A 706 33.38 -19.22 -0.24
N PHE A 707 32.84 -19.63 -1.39
CA PHE A 707 32.74 -18.79 -2.58
C PHE A 707 31.78 -17.60 -2.39
N TRP A 708 30.62 -17.81 -1.76
CA TRP A 708 29.67 -16.73 -1.43
C TRP A 708 30.29 -15.68 -0.52
N ILE A 709 31.09 -16.10 0.48
CA ILE A 709 31.86 -15.17 1.32
C ILE A 709 32.87 -14.39 0.47
N ALA A 710 33.58 -15.06 -0.44
CA ALA A 710 34.58 -14.43 -1.31
C ALA A 710 33.98 -13.31 -2.18
N ILE A 711 32.85 -13.56 -2.87
CA ILE A 711 32.21 -12.55 -3.72
C ILE A 711 31.53 -11.46 -2.89
N ALA A 712 30.94 -11.82 -1.73
CA ALA A 712 30.35 -10.83 -0.82
C ALA A 712 31.42 -9.90 -0.23
N LYS A 713 32.64 -10.40 0.00
CA LYS A 713 33.81 -9.60 0.39
C LYS A 713 34.17 -8.54 -0.66
N MET A 714 33.97 -8.84 -1.94
CA MET A 714 34.14 -7.89 -3.05
C MET A 714 32.99 -6.89 -3.19
N GLY A 715 31.94 -7.01 -2.37
CA GLY A 715 30.78 -6.12 -2.38
C GLY A 715 29.64 -6.58 -3.28
N ALA A 716 29.62 -7.86 -3.68
CA ALA A 716 28.52 -8.43 -4.45
C ALA A 716 27.16 -8.25 -3.75
N ILE A 717 26.14 -7.92 -4.53
CA ILE A 717 24.78 -7.71 -4.07
C ILE A 717 23.90 -8.84 -4.60
N GLY A 718 23.10 -9.43 -3.73
CA GLY A 718 22.22 -10.53 -4.11
C GLY A 718 20.80 -10.40 -3.59
N ALA A 719 19.87 -11.08 -4.26
CA ALA A 719 18.48 -11.15 -3.85
C ALA A 719 17.90 -12.56 -3.96
N GLN A 720 16.93 -12.84 -3.08
CA GLN A 720 16.20 -14.08 -3.04
C GLN A 720 14.81 -13.92 -3.66
N ILE A 721 14.37 -14.91 -4.44
CA ILE A 721 13.00 -15.10 -4.91
C ILE A 721 12.25 -15.92 -3.87
N ASN A 722 11.07 -15.44 -3.45
CA ASN A 722 10.28 -16.06 -2.38
C ASN A 722 9.37 -17.19 -2.90
N GLU A 723 9.94 -18.11 -3.67
CA GLU A 723 9.26 -19.25 -4.28
C GLU A 723 10.19 -20.47 -4.24
N PRO A 724 9.69 -21.71 -4.01
CA PRO A 724 10.49 -22.93 -4.01
C PRO A 724 10.76 -23.40 -5.44
N LEU A 725 11.74 -22.78 -6.10
CA LEU A 725 12.05 -23.04 -7.51
C LEU A 725 13.27 -23.96 -7.71
N PHE A 726 14.07 -24.17 -6.66
CA PHE A 726 15.16 -25.14 -6.66
C PHE A 726 14.71 -26.39 -5.93
N LEU A 727 14.76 -27.54 -6.60
CA LEU A 727 14.37 -28.83 -6.06
C LEU A 727 15.62 -29.59 -5.67
N TYR A 728 15.82 -29.77 -4.37
CA TYR A 728 16.98 -30.44 -3.80
C TYR A 728 16.65 -31.90 -3.48
N ARG A 729 17.42 -32.86 -4.01
CA ARG A 729 17.14 -34.27 -3.80
C ARG A 729 17.72 -34.75 -2.48
N LYS A 730 16.88 -35.34 -1.64
CA LYS A 730 17.30 -36.11 -0.46
C LYS A 730 17.29 -37.60 -0.79
N HIS A 731 18.48 -38.21 -0.77
CA HIS A 731 18.67 -39.65 -0.92
C HIS A 731 19.87 -40.12 -0.10
N GLY A 732 19.67 -41.13 0.76
CA GLY A 732 20.76 -41.77 1.50
C GLY A 732 21.62 -40.82 2.35
N SER A 733 22.91 -41.17 2.52
CA SER A 733 23.91 -40.28 3.14
C SER A 733 24.60 -39.48 2.04
N SER A 734 24.49 -38.17 2.13
CA SER A 734 24.95 -37.20 1.12
C SER A 734 26.21 -36.46 1.57
N MET A 735 26.86 -35.74 0.64
CA MET A 735 28.04 -34.92 0.96
C MET A 735 27.73 -33.88 2.04
N ILE A 736 26.52 -33.32 2.07
CA ILE A 736 26.13 -32.35 3.10
C ILE A 736 26.05 -33.00 4.49
N ASP A 737 25.64 -34.26 4.59
CA ASP A 737 25.60 -34.98 5.87
C ASP A 737 27.02 -35.17 6.41
N SER A 738 27.97 -35.55 5.55
CA SER A 738 29.39 -35.63 5.92
C SER A 738 30.01 -34.26 6.25
N ALA A 739 29.62 -33.21 5.52
CA ALA A 739 30.08 -31.85 5.79
C ALA A 739 29.55 -31.32 7.14
N ILE A 740 28.31 -31.68 7.52
CA ILE A 740 27.74 -31.36 8.83
C ILE A 740 28.53 -32.05 9.95
N GLU A 741 28.93 -33.31 9.79
CA GLU A 741 29.81 -34.00 10.75
C GLU A 741 31.19 -33.32 10.88
N LYS A 742 31.71 -32.77 9.77
CA LYS A 742 32.99 -32.05 9.70
C LYS A 742 32.87 -30.53 9.90
N HIS A 743 31.72 -30.03 10.36
CA HIS A 743 31.41 -28.60 10.37
C HIS A 743 32.53 -27.75 11.00
N ASP A 744 33.05 -28.13 12.16
CA ASP A 744 34.09 -27.37 12.87
C ASP A 744 35.39 -27.26 12.07
N LEU A 745 35.77 -28.29 11.32
CA LEU A 745 36.96 -28.31 10.47
C LEU A 745 36.77 -27.38 9.28
N LEU A 746 35.66 -27.56 8.55
CA LEU A 746 35.33 -26.79 7.36
C LEU A 746 35.13 -25.31 7.69
N PHE A 747 34.46 -25.01 8.79
CA PHE A 747 34.25 -23.64 9.23
C PHE A 747 35.57 -22.97 9.64
N LYS A 748 36.49 -23.69 10.30
CA LYS A 748 37.86 -23.18 10.56
C LYS A 748 38.64 -22.91 9.28
N GLN A 749 38.46 -23.74 8.25
CA GLN A 749 39.09 -23.52 6.95
C GLN A 749 38.52 -22.26 6.27
N ILE A 750 37.20 -22.06 6.29
CA ILE A 750 36.56 -20.81 5.84
C ILE A 750 37.09 -19.61 6.61
N GLN A 751 37.25 -19.74 7.93
CA GLN A 751 37.81 -18.68 8.76
C GLN A 751 39.26 -18.35 8.39
N ALA A 752 40.07 -19.37 8.07
CA ALA A 752 41.44 -19.18 7.62
C ALA A 752 41.48 -18.51 6.22
N ASN A 753 40.60 -18.92 5.32
CA ASN A 753 40.49 -18.39 3.95
C ASN A 753 40.06 -16.91 3.92
N HIS A 754 39.32 -16.45 4.92
CA HIS A 754 38.82 -15.08 5.02
C HIS A 754 39.18 -14.43 6.37
N GLN A 755 40.39 -14.68 6.87
CA GLN A 755 40.84 -14.31 8.21
C GLN A 755 40.51 -12.85 8.58
N GLU A 756 40.67 -11.93 7.63
CA GLU A 756 40.39 -10.51 7.77
C GLU A 756 38.93 -10.20 8.19
N LEU A 757 37.96 -10.97 7.71
CA LEU A 757 36.54 -10.79 8.05
C LEU A 757 36.23 -11.23 9.48
N TYR A 758 36.99 -12.19 10.00
CA TYR A 758 36.82 -12.74 11.35
C TYR A 758 37.65 -11.98 12.38
N SER A 759 38.78 -11.38 11.98
CA SER A 759 39.61 -10.55 12.84
C SER A 759 39.11 -9.11 12.97
N ASP A 760 38.51 -8.52 11.93
CA ASP A 760 38.01 -7.15 11.96
C ASP A 760 36.48 -7.05 11.73
N ARG A 761 35.74 -6.89 12.83
CA ARG A 761 34.28 -6.68 12.79
C ARG A 761 33.88 -5.36 12.11
N ARG A 762 34.79 -4.38 11.98
CA ARG A 762 34.52 -3.11 11.28
C ARG A 762 34.45 -3.33 9.77
N LEU A 763 35.30 -4.20 9.21
CA LEU A 763 35.30 -4.56 7.80
C LEU A 763 33.96 -5.17 7.36
N VAL A 764 33.42 -6.13 8.13
CA VAL A 764 32.09 -6.73 7.88
C VAL A 764 30.98 -5.65 7.92
N LYS A 765 31.08 -4.69 8.86
CA LYS A 765 30.11 -3.58 8.95
C LYS A 765 30.22 -2.63 7.75
N GLN A 766 31.43 -2.31 7.29
CA GLN A 766 31.68 -1.46 6.13
C GLN A 766 31.14 -2.09 4.85
N ILE A 767 31.47 -3.36 4.57
CA ILE A 767 30.99 -4.09 3.38
C ILE A 767 29.46 -4.13 3.36
N SER A 768 28.82 -4.48 4.49
CA SER A 768 27.36 -4.53 4.61
C SER A 768 26.68 -3.15 4.47
N GLN A 769 27.42 -2.04 4.63
CA GLN A 769 26.91 -0.67 4.48
C GLN A 769 27.08 -0.10 3.07
N ARG A 770 27.84 -0.76 2.17
CA ARG A 770 28.15 -0.28 0.80
C ARG A 770 27.04 -0.50 -0.23
N ARG A 771 25.87 -1.03 0.14
CA ARG A 771 24.78 -1.32 -0.82
C ARG A 771 24.31 -0.05 -1.54
N GLN A 772 24.59 0.01 -2.84
CA GLN A 772 24.02 0.98 -3.77
C GLN A 772 22.81 0.37 -4.46
N TYR A 773 21.81 1.20 -4.76
CA TYR A 773 20.61 0.77 -5.45
C TYR A 773 20.62 1.39 -6.83
N PHE A 774 20.23 0.61 -7.82
CA PHE A 774 20.27 0.98 -9.22
C PHE A 774 18.86 0.88 -9.81
N PHE A 775 18.56 1.79 -10.72
CA PHE A 775 17.41 1.66 -11.62
C PHE A 775 17.99 1.36 -12.99
N VAL A 776 17.63 0.21 -13.55
CA VAL A 776 18.14 -0.20 -14.85
C VAL A 776 17.12 0.19 -15.91
N GLU A 777 17.40 1.25 -16.66
CA GLU A 777 16.45 1.86 -17.60
C GLU A 777 16.03 0.89 -18.71
N ASN A 778 16.97 0.08 -19.22
CA ASN A 778 16.75 -0.92 -20.28
C ASN A 778 16.98 -2.35 -19.78
N GLY A 779 16.59 -2.66 -18.54
CA GLY A 779 16.88 -3.94 -17.88
C GLY A 779 16.33 -5.19 -18.57
N TYR A 780 15.44 -5.07 -19.55
CA TYR A 780 14.92 -6.20 -20.32
C TYR A 780 15.62 -6.43 -21.66
N VAL A 781 16.55 -5.56 -22.06
CA VAL A 781 17.14 -5.58 -23.42
C VAL A 781 17.79 -6.92 -23.77
N ASN A 782 18.62 -7.46 -22.88
CA ASN A 782 19.30 -8.73 -23.11
C ASN A 782 18.33 -9.91 -23.08
N LEU A 783 17.31 -9.85 -22.22
CA LEU A 783 16.25 -10.85 -22.16
C LEU A 783 15.47 -10.87 -23.47
N THR A 784 14.99 -9.73 -23.95
CA THR A 784 14.23 -9.65 -25.22
C THR A 784 15.09 -10.04 -26.43
N HIS A 785 16.36 -9.62 -26.49
CA HIS A 785 17.28 -10.04 -27.56
C HIS A 785 17.45 -11.56 -27.60
N SER A 786 17.58 -12.20 -26.43
CA SER A 786 17.72 -13.65 -26.30
C SER A 786 16.58 -14.41 -26.99
N PHE A 787 15.33 -13.93 -26.87
CA PHE A 787 14.18 -14.55 -27.55
C PHE A 787 14.20 -14.31 -29.07
N ASN A 788 14.65 -13.14 -29.52
CA ASN A 788 14.74 -12.84 -30.94
C ASN A 788 15.81 -13.68 -31.67
N ARG A 789 16.83 -14.19 -30.96
CA ARG A 789 17.88 -15.06 -31.52
C ARG A 789 17.41 -16.48 -31.85
N GLN A 790 16.36 -16.96 -31.18
CA GLN A 790 15.97 -18.36 -31.33
C GLN A 790 15.41 -18.57 -32.74
N PRO A 791 16.00 -19.45 -33.57
CA PRO A 791 15.39 -19.82 -34.82
C PRO A 791 13.98 -20.31 -34.49
N ARG A 792 12.98 -19.88 -35.28
CA ARG A 792 11.63 -20.44 -35.21
C ARG A 792 11.81 -21.94 -35.13
N ALA A 793 11.57 -22.55 -33.96
CA ALA A 793 11.50 -23.99 -33.88
C ALA A 793 10.60 -24.40 -35.04
N ASN A 794 11.03 -25.36 -35.86
CA ASN A 794 10.27 -25.85 -37.00
C ASN A 794 8.91 -26.34 -36.49
N SER A 795 7.98 -25.40 -36.37
CA SER A 795 6.57 -25.58 -36.12
C SER A 795 5.91 -25.93 -37.45
N SER A 796 6.59 -26.72 -38.28
CA SER A 796 6.05 -27.24 -39.53
C SER A 796 4.94 -28.27 -39.28
N ASN A 797 4.52 -28.47 -38.02
CA ASN A 797 3.33 -29.22 -37.62
C ASN A 797 2.48 -28.52 -36.54
N VAL A 798 2.69 -27.24 -36.22
CA VAL A 798 1.74 -26.53 -35.34
C VAL A 798 0.62 -26.02 -36.22
N SER A 799 -0.55 -26.65 -36.12
CA SER A 799 -1.79 -26.21 -36.75
C SER A 799 -1.99 -24.71 -36.51
N VAL A 800 -2.36 -24.01 -37.58
CA VAL A 800 -2.54 -22.55 -37.72
C VAL A 800 -3.60 -21.94 -36.75
N GLU A 801 -4.14 -22.74 -35.84
CA GLU A 801 -5.24 -22.45 -34.89
C GLU A 801 -4.80 -22.12 -33.45
N ALA A 802 -3.56 -22.39 -33.04
CA ALA A 802 -3.14 -22.26 -31.63
C ALA A 802 -2.75 -20.82 -31.21
N GLY A 803 -3.44 -20.25 -30.21
CA GLY A 803 -3.13 -18.95 -29.60
C GLY A 803 -2.22 -19.02 -28.36
N ASN A 804 -1.65 -17.88 -27.98
CA ASN A 804 -0.84 -17.71 -26.76
C ASN A 804 -1.57 -16.72 -25.86
N ILE A 805 -1.92 -17.16 -24.66
CA ILE A 805 -2.83 -16.45 -23.76
C ILE A 805 -2.09 -16.06 -22.49
N LEU A 806 -2.28 -14.82 -22.03
CA LEU A 806 -1.87 -14.37 -20.71
C LEU A 806 -3.10 -14.27 -19.79
N PHE A 807 -3.18 -15.15 -18.80
CA PHE A 807 -4.16 -15.11 -17.73
C PHE A 807 -3.71 -14.11 -16.65
N ALA A 808 -4.45 -13.02 -16.53
CA ALA A 808 -4.21 -11.95 -15.57
C ALA A 808 -5.15 -12.11 -14.36
N LEU A 809 -4.62 -12.70 -13.29
CA LEU A 809 -5.36 -13.03 -12.07
C LEU A 809 -4.90 -12.14 -10.90
N PRO A 810 -5.75 -11.86 -9.90
CA PRO A 810 -5.29 -11.26 -8.66
C PRO A 810 -4.42 -12.25 -7.87
N TRP A 811 -4.88 -13.49 -7.69
CA TRP A 811 -4.21 -14.52 -6.92
C TRP A 811 -4.61 -15.90 -7.45
N ILE A 812 -3.91 -16.95 -6.97
CA ILE A 812 -4.32 -18.35 -7.14
C ILE A 812 -4.70 -18.88 -5.75
N THR A 813 -5.95 -19.33 -5.60
CA THR A 813 -6.57 -19.73 -4.32
C THR A 813 -7.39 -21.01 -4.46
N ILE A 814 -7.85 -21.56 -3.34
CA ILE A 814 -8.82 -22.66 -3.34
C ILE A 814 -10.23 -22.05 -3.34
N GLY A 815 -10.93 -22.14 -4.47
CA GLY A 815 -12.26 -21.55 -4.59
C GLY A 815 -12.99 -21.86 -5.89
N GLY A 816 -14.23 -21.37 -5.98
CA GLY A 816 -15.10 -21.60 -7.13
C GLY A 816 -14.57 -20.94 -8.41
N ALA A 817 -14.22 -19.66 -8.36
CA ALA A 817 -13.70 -18.94 -9.53
C ALA A 817 -12.42 -19.59 -10.09
N ASP A 818 -11.45 -19.92 -9.24
CA ASP A 818 -10.22 -20.62 -9.62
C ASP A 818 -10.49 -22.00 -10.24
N THR A 819 -11.50 -22.73 -9.75
CA THR A 819 -11.90 -24.01 -10.36
C THR A 819 -12.41 -23.82 -11.79
N VAL A 820 -13.17 -22.74 -12.05
CA VAL A 820 -13.60 -22.40 -13.42
C VAL A 820 -12.38 -22.04 -14.29
N ILE A 821 -11.47 -21.20 -13.80
CA ILE A 821 -10.26 -20.83 -14.55
C ILE A 821 -9.42 -22.07 -14.90
N LEU A 822 -9.18 -22.98 -13.95
CA LEU A 822 -8.48 -24.25 -14.19
C LEU A 822 -9.14 -25.06 -15.31
N GLN A 823 -10.48 -25.15 -15.30
CA GLN A 823 -11.23 -25.86 -16.33
C GLN A 823 -11.14 -25.17 -17.70
N VAL A 824 -11.11 -23.84 -17.73
CA VAL A 824 -10.90 -23.04 -18.95
C VAL A 824 -9.50 -23.28 -19.52
N ILE A 825 -8.46 -23.19 -18.68
CA ILE A 825 -7.08 -23.46 -19.09
C ILE A 825 -6.94 -24.89 -19.60
N GLN A 826 -7.53 -25.88 -18.94
CA GLN A 826 -7.54 -27.26 -19.43
C GLN A 826 -8.19 -27.37 -20.81
N ALA A 827 -9.35 -26.75 -21.03
CA ALA A 827 -10.03 -26.78 -22.33
C ALA A 827 -9.17 -26.19 -23.45
N LEU A 828 -8.48 -25.10 -23.15
CA LEU A 828 -7.60 -24.42 -24.08
C LEU A 828 -6.33 -25.24 -24.36
N LYS A 829 -5.76 -25.89 -23.33
CA LYS A 829 -4.65 -26.85 -23.48
C LYS A 829 -5.01 -28.02 -24.39
N ASP A 830 -6.22 -28.58 -24.25
CA ASP A 830 -6.73 -29.66 -25.10
C ASP A 830 -6.86 -29.24 -26.59
N ARG A 831 -6.89 -27.93 -26.85
CA ARG A 831 -6.91 -27.31 -28.19
C ARG A 831 -5.57 -26.67 -28.58
N SER A 832 -4.48 -27.08 -27.92
CA SER A 832 -3.10 -26.62 -28.19
C SER A 832 -2.83 -25.13 -27.95
N PHE A 833 -3.65 -24.43 -27.15
CA PHE A 833 -3.31 -23.07 -26.72
C PHE A 833 -2.24 -23.09 -25.62
N ASN A 834 -1.30 -22.15 -25.71
CA ASN A 834 -0.29 -21.97 -24.67
C ASN A 834 -0.77 -20.92 -23.66
N SER A 835 -0.75 -21.29 -22.37
CA SER A 835 -1.22 -20.41 -21.29
C SER A 835 -0.05 -19.92 -20.46
N THR A 836 0.06 -18.61 -20.28
CA THR A 836 0.94 -17.96 -19.30
C THR A 836 0.07 -17.37 -18.21
N ILE A 837 0.45 -17.52 -16.94
CA ILE A 837 -0.33 -17.03 -15.80
C ILE A 837 0.47 -15.98 -15.05
N CYS A 838 -0.20 -14.87 -14.72
CA CYS A 838 0.38 -13.76 -14.01
C CYS A 838 -0.54 -13.33 -12.86
N THR A 839 -0.02 -13.32 -11.62
CA THR A 839 -0.78 -12.90 -10.43
C THR A 839 -0.25 -11.60 -9.84
N THR A 840 -1.15 -10.73 -9.37
CA THR A 840 -0.81 -9.37 -8.90
C THR A 840 -0.92 -9.19 -7.38
N MET A 841 -1.43 -10.19 -6.66
CA MET A 841 -1.61 -10.19 -5.22
C MET A 841 -1.02 -11.46 -4.60
N LYS A 842 -0.73 -11.40 -3.30
CA LYS A 842 -0.29 -12.56 -2.53
C LYS A 842 -1.50 -13.37 -2.08
N THR A 843 -1.44 -14.68 -2.29
CA THR A 843 -2.36 -15.64 -1.69
C THR A 843 -2.18 -15.63 -0.18
N SER A 844 -3.25 -15.36 0.56
CA SER A 844 -3.22 -15.44 2.03
C SER A 844 -3.39 -16.89 2.48
N GLN A 845 -2.80 -17.25 3.62
CA GLN A 845 -2.86 -18.62 4.15
C GLN A 845 -4.30 -19.12 4.35
N ASP A 846 -5.23 -18.22 4.69
CA ASP A 846 -6.64 -18.56 4.95
C ASP A 846 -7.47 -18.84 3.67
N MET A 847 -6.91 -18.57 2.49
CA MET A 847 -7.57 -18.80 1.19
C MET A 847 -7.16 -20.14 0.55
N GLY A 848 -6.13 -20.80 1.08
CA GLY A 848 -5.49 -21.95 0.44
C GLY A 848 -4.72 -21.57 -0.84
N ASP A 849 -3.80 -22.43 -1.26
CA ASP A 849 -3.00 -22.27 -2.48
C ASP A 849 -3.26 -23.46 -3.41
N SER A 850 -3.59 -23.18 -4.67
CA SER A 850 -3.87 -24.19 -5.69
C SER A 850 -2.84 -24.17 -6.83
N THR A 851 -1.69 -23.51 -6.65
CA THR A 851 -0.66 -23.33 -7.69
C THR A 851 -0.20 -24.65 -8.31
N GLU A 852 -0.04 -25.73 -7.54
CA GLU A 852 0.35 -27.05 -8.06
C GLU A 852 -0.62 -27.56 -9.15
N LYS A 853 -1.93 -27.32 -8.99
CA LYS A 853 -2.94 -27.70 -10.00
C LYS A 853 -2.79 -26.92 -11.31
N TYR A 854 -2.30 -25.68 -11.23
CA TYR A 854 -1.98 -24.88 -12.40
C TYR A 854 -0.65 -25.33 -13.03
N GLU A 855 0.34 -25.74 -12.22
CA GLU A 855 1.62 -26.27 -12.70
C GLU A 855 1.46 -27.55 -13.54
N GLU A 856 0.44 -28.37 -13.26
CA GLU A 856 0.05 -29.52 -14.11
C GLU A 856 -0.44 -29.10 -15.51
N LEU A 857 -0.98 -27.89 -15.64
CA LEU A 857 -1.53 -27.36 -16.88
C LEU A 857 -0.51 -26.54 -17.67
N THR A 858 0.23 -25.67 -16.98
CA THR A 858 1.24 -24.80 -17.59
C THR A 858 2.45 -24.60 -16.68
N GLN A 859 3.61 -24.53 -17.30
CA GLN A 859 4.89 -24.25 -16.63
C GLN A 859 5.20 -22.75 -16.52
N SER A 860 4.43 -21.87 -17.18
CA SER A 860 4.67 -20.42 -17.23
C SER A 860 3.82 -19.66 -16.21
N ILE A 861 4.20 -19.72 -14.94
CA ILE A 861 3.48 -19.06 -13.82
C ILE A 861 4.37 -18.02 -13.12
N TYR A 862 3.89 -16.78 -13.07
CA TYR A 862 4.60 -15.64 -12.51
C TYR A 862 3.78 -14.93 -11.43
N HIS A 863 4.22 -15.03 -10.18
CA HIS A 863 3.66 -14.27 -9.06
C HIS A 863 4.40 -12.93 -8.94
N LEU A 864 3.84 -11.86 -9.51
CA LEU A 864 4.55 -10.57 -9.60
C LEU A 864 4.98 -10.03 -8.24
N ASN A 865 4.13 -10.21 -7.22
CA ASN A 865 4.40 -9.75 -5.85
C ASN A 865 5.47 -10.58 -5.11
N ASN A 866 5.86 -11.74 -5.63
CA ASN A 866 6.97 -12.55 -5.12
C ASN A 866 8.27 -12.32 -5.91
N LEU A 867 8.16 -11.82 -7.15
CA LEU A 867 9.27 -11.66 -8.09
C LEU A 867 9.83 -10.23 -8.13
N LEU A 868 8.96 -9.22 -8.23
CA LEU A 868 9.32 -7.83 -8.57
C LEU A 868 8.61 -6.79 -7.70
N GLU A 869 9.22 -5.62 -7.55
CA GLU A 869 8.55 -4.43 -6.97
C GLU A 869 7.54 -3.84 -7.98
N GLN A 870 6.39 -3.37 -7.49
CA GLN A 870 5.23 -3.00 -8.32
C GLN A 870 5.52 -1.98 -9.44
N VAL A 871 6.47 -1.07 -9.22
CA VAL A 871 6.88 -0.06 -10.22
C VAL A 871 7.46 -0.67 -11.50
N THR A 872 7.96 -1.92 -11.44
CA THR A 872 8.58 -2.62 -12.58
C THR A 872 7.65 -3.61 -13.28
N TRP A 873 6.44 -3.83 -12.75
CA TRP A 873 5.52 -4.85 -13.27
C TRP A 873 5.08 -4.59 -14.71
N LYS A 874 4.91 -3.31 -15.11
CA LYS A 874 4.43 -2.96 -16.45
C LYS A 874 5.41 -3.42 -17.53
N GLU A 875 6.69 -3.12 -17.35
CA GLU A 875 7.75 -3.55 -18.26
C GLU A 875 7.89 -5.07 -18.31
N PHE A 876 7.69 -5.75 -17.17
CA PHE A 876 7.66 -7.21 -17.15
C PHE A 876 6.49 -7.80 -17.93
N VAL A 877 5.29 -7.21 -17.81
CA VAL A 877 4.12 -7.62 -18.60
C VAL A 877 4.39 -7.44 -20.09
N PHE A 878 5.03 -6.33 -20.49
CA PHE A 878 5.43 -6.11 -21.88
C PHE A 878 6.45 -7.13 -22.36
N TYR A 879 7.45 -7.44 -21.54
CA TYR A 879 8.40 -8.52 -21.80
C TYR A 879 7.68 -9.87 -21.99
N LEU A 880 6.67 -10.21 -21.18
CA LEU A 880 5.90 -11.45 -21.35
C LEU A 880 5.10 -11.44 -22.67
N ILE A 881 4.47 -10.32 -23.00
CA ILE A 881 3.72 -10.18 -24.26
C ILE A 881 4.64 -10.43 -25.47
N GLU A 882 5.82 -9.82 -25.47
CA GLU A 882 6.81 -9.98 -26.55
C GLU A 882 7.41 -11.40 -26.57
N SER A 883 7.94 -11.87 -25.45
CA SER A 883 8.68 -13.13 -25.37
C SER A 883 7.80 -14.37 -25.57
N ARG A 884 6.50 -14.30 -25.22
CA ARG A 884 5.53 -15.39 -25.43
C ARG A 884 4.64 -15.17 -26.65
N LYS A 885 4.79 -14.05 -27.35
CA LYS A 885 3.95 -13.64 -28.49
C LYS A 885 2.47 -13.76 -28.12
N ILE A 886 2.13 -13.18 -26.97
CA ILE A 886 0.78 -13.18 -26.44
C ILE A 886 -0.13 -12.50 -27.45
N ASN A 887 -1.23 -13.15 -27.80
CA ASN A 887 -2.26 -12.62 -28.69
C ASN A 887 -3.58 -12.37 -27.96
N ILE A 888 -3.79 -13.00 -26.80
CA ILE A 888 -4.96 -12.77 -25.96
C ILE A 888 -4.51 -12.52 -24.51
N ILE A 889 -5.03 -11.47 -23.89
CA ILE A 889 -4.97 -11.30 -22.44
C ILE A 889 -6.37 -11.60 -21.89
N PHE A 890 -6.44 -12.58 -21.02
CA PHE A 890 -7.65 -12.95 -20.30
C PHE A 890 -7.60 -12.39 -18.88
N ILE A 891 -8.40 -11.37 -18.60
CA ILE A 891 -8.49 -10.75 -17.28
C ILE A 891 -9.60 -11.43 -16.48
N ALA A 892 -9.29 -11.80 -15.25
CA ALA A 892 -10.27 -12.27 -14.29
C ALA A 892 -10.02 -11.58 -12.94
N GLY A 893 -10.52 -10.36 -12.80
CA GLY A 893 -10.55 -9.62 -11.55
C GLY A 893 -9.23 -8.97 -11.10
N SER A 894 -8.21 -8.92 -11.98
CA SER A 894 -6.92 -8.29 -11.68
C SER A 894 -6.95 -6.77 -11.91
N THR A 895 -7.18 -5.98 -10.86
CA THR A 895 -7.29 -4.50 -10.92
C THR A 895 -6.09 -3.82 -11.58
N TYR A 896 -4.88 -4.33 -11.32
CA TYR A 896 -3.65 -3.83 -11.94
C TYR A 896 -3.67 -3.96 -13.47
N PHE A 897 -4.11 -5.10 -14.00
CA PHE A 897 -4.16 -5.32 -15.45
C PHE A 897 -5.15 -4.39 -16.15
N TYR A 898 -6.31 -4.11 -15.54
CA TYR A 898 -7.22 -3.07 -16.07
C TYR A 898 -6.51 -1.72 -16.20
N SER A 899 -5.74 -1.33 -15.19
CA SER A 899 -5.10 0.00 -15.18
C SER A 899 -4.04 0.21 -16.26
N ILE A 900 -3.45 -0.87 -16.80
CA ILE A 900 -2.42 -0.82 -17.85
C ILE A 900 -2.96 -1.19 -19.24
N LEU A 901 -4.26 -1.47 -19.39
CA LEU A 901 -4.87 -1.74 -20.70
C LEU A 901 -4.62 -0.64 -21.75
N PRO A 902 -4.66 0.67 -21.40
CA PRO A 902 -4.33 1.73 -22.35
C PRO A 902 -2.88 1.61 -22.86
N ASP A 903 -1.91 1.38 -21.97
CA ASP A 903 -0.51 1.21 -22.38
C ASP A 903 -0.30 -0.06 -23.22
N ILE A 904 -0.99 -1.16 -22.87
CA ILE A 904 -0.95 -2.42 -23.64
C ILE A 904 -1.48 -2.18 -25.04
N LYS A 905 -2.67 -1.59 -25.20
CA LYS A 905 -3.27 -1.34 -26.52
C LYS A 905 -2.50 -0.30 -27.34
N GLN A 906 -1.81 0.63 -26.68
CA GLN A 906 -0.93 1.58 -27.36
C GLN A 906 0.30 0.89 -27.96
N ARG A 907 0.91 -0.06 -27.24
CA ARG A 907 2.15 -0.74 -27.67
C ARG A 907 1.89 -2.00 -28.52
N PHE A 908 0.81 -2.71 -28.21
CA PHE A 908 0.42 -3.99 -28.82
C PHE A 908 -1.07 -3.93 -29.23
N PRO A 909 -1.43 -3.09 -30.23
CA PRO A 909 -2.83 -2.91 -30.65
C PRO A 909 -3.51 -4.19 -31.13
N GLU A 910 -2.73 -5.16 -31.61
CA GLU A 910 -3.19 -6.47 -32.09
C GLU A 910 -3.65 -7.42 -30.97
N VAL A 911 -3.19 -7.21 -29.74
CA VAL A 911 -3.49 -8.08 -28.60
C VAL A 911 -4.96 -7.94 -28.22
N GLN A 912 -5.68 -9.06 -28.25
CA GLN A 912 -7.08 -9.12 -27.90
C GLN A 912 -7.27 -9.21 -26.39
N ILE A 913 -8.26 -8.51 -25.85
CA ILE A 913 -8.54 -8.43 -24.42
C ILE A 913 -9.90 -9.08 -24.15
N ILE A 914 -9.87 -10.17 -23.40
CA ILE A 914 -11.06 -10.83 -22.87
C ILE A 914 -11.14 -10.52 -21.38
N ASP A 915 -12.32 -10.11 -20.89
CA ASP A 915 -12.57 -9.96 -19.47
C ASP A 915 -13.68 -10.89 -18.98
N GLN A 916 -13.44 -11.57 -17.86
CA GLN A 916 -14.38 -12.49 -17.23
C GLN A 916 -15.05 -11.85 -16.02
N LEU A 917 -16.38 -11.68 -16.11
CA LEU A 917 -17.20 -11.14 -15.03
C LEU A 917 -18.02 -12.24 -14.36
N TYR A 918 -17.72 -12.50 -13.08
CA TYR A 918 -18.31 -13.58 -12.29
C TYR A 918 -19.60 -13.20 -11.55
N ASN A 919 -19.74 -11.93 -11.17
CA ASN A 919 -20.85 -11.44 -10.36
C ASN A 919 -21.09 -9.94 -10.60
N GLU A 920 -22.13 -9.41 -9.97
CA GLU A 920 -22.62 -8.03 -10.17
C GLU A 920 -21.83 -6.98 -9.37
N PHE A 921 -20.88 -7.39 -8.54
CA PHE A 921 -20.23 -6.54 -7.55
C PHE A 921 -18.71 -6.44 -7.78
N GLY A 922 -18.15 -5.25 -7.60
CA GLY A 922 -16.70 -4.98 -7.56
C GLY A 922 -15.98 -4.94 -8.92
N HIS A 923 -16.04 -6.00 -9.72
CA HIS A 923 -15.25 -6.08 -10.96
C HIS A 923 -15.86 -5.30 -12.13
N ILE A 924 -17.19 -5.15 -12.16
CA ILE A 924 -17.89 -4.41 -13.22
C ILE A 924 -17.39 -2.97 -13.31
N GLU A 925 -17.19 -2.28 -12.19
CA GLU A 925 -16.72 -0.88 -12.20
C GLU A 925 -15.35 -0.72 -12.86
N ASN A 926 -14.39 -1.60 -12.52
CA ASN A 926 -13.07 -1.60 -13.14
C ASN A 926 -13.18 -1.92 -14.64
N ASN A 927 -13.96 -2.92 -14.99
CA ASN A 927 -14.22 -3.28 -16.38
C ASN A 927 -14.83 -2.10 -17.18
N ARG A 928 -15.83 -1.40 -16.62
CA ARG A 928 -16.50 -0.27 -17.29
C ARG A 928 -15.56 0.91 -17.51
N LYS A 929 -14.68 1.23 -16.55
CA LYS A 929 -13.67 2.29 -16.68
C LYS A 929 -12.75 2.10 -17.88
N TYR A 930 -12.53 0.85 -18.32
CA TYR A 930 -11.63 0.52 -19.43
C TYR A 930 -12.34 -0.23 -20.58
N ALA A 931 -13.67 -0.12 -20.68
CA ALA A 931 -14.47 -0.90 -21.63
C ALA A 931 -14.07 -0.69 -23.11
N SER A 932 -13.56 0.48 -23.46
CA SER A 932 -13.07 0.77 -24.83
C SER A 932 -11.89 -0.11 -25.26
N TYR A 933 -11.12 -0.63 -24.30
CA TYR A 933 -9.95 -1.48 -24.55
C TYR A 933 -10.27 -2.98 -24.45
N ILE A 934 -11.50 -3.34 -24.07
CA ILE A 934 -11.95 -4.73 -23.92
C ILE A 934 -12.67 -5.15 -25.19
N ASP A 935 -12.21 -6.24 -25.80
CA ASP A 935 -12.73 -6.75 -27.07
C ASP A 935 -13.91 -7.71 -26.83
N LEU A 936 -13.87 -8.50 -25.75
CA LEU A 936 -14.94 -9.43 -25.39
C LEU A 936 -15.13 -9.53 -23.86
N ASN A 937 -16.37 -9.39 -23.40
CA ASN A 937 -16.76 -9.67 -22.03
C ASN A 937 -17.43 -11.04 -21.96
N ILE A 938 -16.82 -11.97 -21.22
CA ILE A 938 -17.44 -13.27 -20.91
C ILE A 938 -18.14 -13.17 -19.56
N LEU A 939 -19.42 -13.52 -19.54
CA LEU A 939 -20.34 -13.25 -18.44
C LEU A 939 -20.86 -14.57 -17.87
N ALA A 940 -20.87 -14.70 -16.54
CA ALA A 940 -21.32 -15.93 -15.89
C ALA A 940 -22.84 -16.17 -15.99
N ASN A 941 -23.64 -15.13 -16.24
CA ASN A 941 -25.10 -15.21 -16.31
C ASN A 941 -25.72 -14.04 -17.09
N GLU A 942 -27.01 -14.18 -17.43
CA GLU A 942 -27.78 -13.18 -18.17
C GLU A 942 -28.02 -11.89 -17.38
N THR A 943 -28.10 -11.94 -16.04
CA THR A 943 -28.29 -10.73 -15.22
C THR A 943 -27.14 -9.74 -15.43
N ILE A 944 -25.89 -10.23 -15.47
CA ILE A 944 -24.72 -9.39 -15.77
C ILE A 944 -24.81 -8.83 -17.19
N LYS A 945 -25.25 -9.64 -18.18
CA LYS A 945 -25.46 -9.18 -19.56
C LYS A 945 -26.46 -8.04 -19.62
N GLU A 946 -27.62 -8.20 -18.98
CA GLU A 946 -28.63 -7.15 -18.91
C GLU A 946 -28.11 -5.87 -18.27
N ILE A 947 -27.32 -5.97 -17.20
CA ILE A 947 -26.68 -4.81 -16.58
C ILE A 947 -25.75 -4.12 -17.58
N LEU A 948 -24.88 -4.86 -18.28
CA LEU A 948 -23.96 -4.26 -19.25
C LEU A 948 -24.68 -3.60 -20.42
N LEU A 949 -25.71 -4.25 -20.98
CA LEU A 949 -26.47 -3.72 -22.11
C LEU A 949 -27.37 -2.55 -21.71
N LYS A 950 -28.22 -2.71 -20.69
CA LYS A 950 -29.27 -1.75 -20.34
C LYS A 950 -28.75 -0.59 -19.50
N LYS A 951 -27.85 -0.84 -18.55
CA LYS A 951 -27.35 0.21 -17.63
C LYS A 951 -26.13 0.93 -18.20
N PHE A 952 -25.24 0.20 -18.88
CA PHE A 952 -23.96 0.76 -19.36
C PHE A 952 -23.88 0.91 -20.88
N GLY A 953 -24.90 0.50 -21.64
CA GLY A 953 -24.94 0.68 -23.09
C GLY A 953 -23.87 -0.11 -23.87
N GLU A 954 -23.37 -1.22 -23.31
CA GLU A 954 -22.41 -2.09 -23.99
C GLU A 954 -23.00 -2.71 -25.25
N SER A 955 -22.16 -3.03 -26.24
CA SER A 955 -22.61 -3.71 -27.45
C SER A 955 -22.86 -5.20 -27.19
N GLU A 956 -23.95 -5.73 -27.73
CA GLU A 956 -24.22 -7.18 -27.69
C GLU A 956 -23.09 -7.99 -28.36
N SER A 957 -22.46 -7.43 -29.40
CA SER A 957 -21.31 -8.06 -30.07
C SER A 957 -20.07 -8.22 -29.19
N LYS A 958 -19.96 -7.44 -28.11
CA LYS A 958 -18.87 -7.50 -27.11
C LYS A 958 -19.23 -8.31 -25.86
N THR A 959 -20.37 -9.00 -25.86
CA THR A 959 -20.85 -9.76 -24.70
C THR A 959 -21.14 -11.20 -25.07
N LEU A 960 -20.64 -12.14 -24.27
CA LEU A 960 -20.93 -13.56 -24.41
C LEU A 960 -21.23 -14.17 -23.04
N VAL A 961 -22.42 -14.75 -22.88
CA VAL A 961 -22.79 -15.45 -21.65
C VAL A 961 -22.34 -16.90 -21.78
N ILE A 962 -21.42 -17.32 -20.90
CA ILE A 962 -21.01 -18.72 -20.75
C ILE A 962 -21.34 -19.12 -19.32
N VAL A 963 -22.44 -19.86 -19.15
CA VAL A 963 -22.83 -20.40 -17.86
C VAL A 963 -21.80 -21.44 -17.43
N HIS A 964 -21.30 -21.34 -16.20
CA HIS A 964 -20.30 -22.27 -15.69
C HIS A 964 -20.82 -23.73 -15.67
N GLY A 965 -19.90 -24.67 -15.75
CA GLY A 965 -20.18 -26.10 -15.80
C GLY A 965 -19.54 -26.89 -14.66
N VAL A 966 -20.02 -28.11 -14.47
CA VAL A 966 -19.51 -29.11 -13.53
C VAL A 966 -19.52 -30.47 -14.23
N ASP A 967 -18.58 -31.34 -13.88
CA ASP A 967 -18.50 -32.67 -14.50
C ASP A 967 -19.66 -33.56 -14.02
N THR A 968 -20.68 -33.66 -14.88
CA THR A 968 -21.91 -34.40 -14.60
C THR A 968 -21.76 -35.91 -14.82
N GLU A 969 -20.73 -36.38 -15.51
CA GLU A 969 -20.62 -37.76 -16.00
C GLU A 969 -19.67 -38.64 -15.18
N ILE A 970 -18.57 -38.07 -14.70
CA ILE A 970 -17.52 -38.80 -13.98
C ILE A 970 -17.53 -38.37 -12.51
N ALA A 971 -17.17 -37.13 -12.20
CA ALA A 971 -17.02 -36.66 -10.83
C ALA A 971 -18.35 -36.57 -10.06
N PHE A 972 -19.38 -35.95 -10.65
CA PHE A 972 -20.69 -35.77 -10.01
C PHE A 972 -21.76 -36.65 -10.65
N ASN A 973 -21.40 -37.92 -10.87
CA ASN A 973 -22.35 -38.97 -11.22
C ASN A 973 -22.73 -39.74 -9.97
N SER A 974 -23.99 -39.60 -9.56
CA SER A 974 -24.57 -40.27 -8.39
C SER A 974 -24.27 -41.78 -8.34
N ALA A 975 -24.22 -42.48 -9.49
CA ALA A 975 -23.92 -43.91 -9.52
C ALA A 975 -22.44 -44.26 -9.25
N LYS A 976 -21.52 -43.29 -9.38
CA LYS A 976 -20.07 -43.47 -9.25
C LYS A 976 -19.50 -42.95 -7.92
N VAL A 977 -20.25 -42.13 -7.19
CA VAL A 977 -19.81 -41.59 -5.90
C VAL A 977 -19.93 -42.66 -4.81
N ASN A 978 -18.82 -42.98 -4.14
CA ASN A 978 -18.81 -43.98 -3.08
C ASN A 978 -19.12 -43.35 -1.71
N GLU A 979 -20.36 -43.51 -1.26
CA GLU A 979 -20.84 -43.06 0.05
C GLU A 979 -20.63 -44.08 1.20
N LYS A 980 -20.16 -45.30 0.89
CA LYS A 980 -20.08 -46.40 1.87
C LYS A 980 -19.15 -46.07 3.04
N LEU A 981 -18.11 -45.29 2.81
CA LEU A 981 -17.13 -44.93 3.84
C LEU A 981 -17.73 -43.97 4.88
N ILE A 982 -18.59 -43.05 4.43
CA ILE A 982 -19.32 -42.12 5.32
C ILE A 982 -20.41 -42.86 6.10
N LEU A 983 -21.17 -43.73 5.42
CA LEU A 983 -22.22 -44.53 6.05
C LEU A 983 -21.68 -45.55 7.07
N ARG A 984 -20.50 -46.14 6.83
CA ARG A 984 -19.85 -47.11 7.74
C ARG A 984 -19.31 -46.48 9.01
N ASN A 985 -18.93 -45.21 8.98
CA ASN A 985 -18.40 -44.50 10.15
C ASN A 985 -19.51 -44.02 11.11
N ASN A 986 -20.78 -44.41 10.89
CA ASN A 986 -21.96 -44.04 11.70
C ASN A 986 -22.08 -42.54 11.98
N ILE A 987 -21.62 -41.72 11.05
CA ILE A 987 -21.60 -40.26 11.20
C ILE A 987 -23.03 -39.69 11.28
N ILE A 988 -24.00 -40.31 10.57
CA ILE A 988 -25.44 -40.02 10.63
C ILE A 988 -26.20 -41.36 10.55
N PRO A 989 -27.30 -41.57 11.31
CA PRO A 989 -28.08 -42.80 11.23
C PRO A 989 -28.67 -43.03 9.82
N GLN A 990 -28.68 -44.28 9.37
CA GLN A 990 -29.17 -44.65 8.04
C GLN A 990 -30.69 -44.43 7.92
N GLY A 991 -31.15 -44.00 6.73
CA GLY A 991 -32.58 -43.80 6.43
C GLY A 991 -33.19 -42.50 6.97
N LYS A 992 -32.36 -41.59 7.50
CA LYS A 992 -32.77 -40.27 7.98
C LYS A 992 -32.75 -39.23 6.86
N PHE A 993 -33.50 -38.15 7.05
CA PHE A 993 -33.54 -37.02 6.12
C PHE A 993 -32.39 -36.05 6.41
N ILE A 994 -31.50 -35.83 5.43
CA ILE A 994 -30.27 -35.08 5.63
C ILE A 994 -30.34 -33.70 4.95
N VAL A 995 -30.12 -32.65 5.73
CA VAL A 995 -30.03 -31.28 5.22
C VAL A 995 -28.59 -30.80 5.35
N SER A 996 -27.97 -30.40 4.25
CA SER A 996 -26.55 -30.01 4.25
C SER A 996 -26.32 -28.52 3.97
N TYR A 997 -25.22 -28.01 4.52
CA TYR A 997 -24.58 -26.75 4.14
C TYR A 997 -23.13 -27.04 3.76
N MET A 998 -22.66 -26.44 2.66
CA MET A 998 -21.25 -26.53 2.28
C MET A 998 -20.75 -25.21 1.72
N GLY A 999 -19.69 -24.68 2.33
CA GLY A 999 -19.11 -23.41 1.92
C GLY A 999 -18.12 -22.87 2.93
N ARG A 1000 -17.44 -21.79 2.58
CA ARG A 1000 -16.54 -21.09 3.51
C ARG A 1000 -17.33 -20.52 4.68
N PHE A 1001 -16.82 -20.65 5.90
CA PHE A 1001 -17.48 -20.11 7.10
C PHE A 1001 -17.13 -18.63 7.27
N SER A 1002 -17.76 -17.82 6.43
CA SER A 1002 -17.56 -16.37 6.35
C SER A 1002 -18.91 -15.65 6.33
N GLU A 1003 -18.88 -14.35 6.63
CA GLU A 1003 -20.11 -13.57 6.83
C GLU A 1003 -21.02 -13.55 5.59
N GLU A 1004 -20.44 -13.45 4.40
CA GLU A 1004 -21.17 -13.46 3.14
C GLU A 1004 -21.86 -14.80 2.86
N LYS A 1005 -21.29 -15.91 3.33
CA LYS A 1005 -21.84 -17.27 3.16
C LYS A 1005 -22.82 -17.67 4.26
N CYS A 1006 -22.98 -16.84 5.28
CA CYS A 1006 -24.00 -16.98 6.34
C CYS A 1006 -24.13 -18.39 6.97
N PRO A 1007 -23.04 -19.04 7.40
CA PRO A 1007 -23.11 -20.31 8.14
C PRO A 1007 -23.99 -20.21 9.40
N GLN A 1008 -24.05 -19.01 9.99
CA GLN A 1008 -24.90 -18.67 11.12
C GLN A 1008 -26.41 -18.84 10.85
N THR A 1009 -26.87 -18.43 9.67
CA THR A 1009 -28.27 -18.61 9.26
C THR A 1009 -28.62 -20.09 9.17
N PHE A 1010 -27.68 -20.94 8.74
CA PHE A 1010 -27.89 -22.39 8.73
C PHE A 1010 -28.09 -22.94 10.15
N LEU A 1011 -27.32 -22.51 11.14
CA LEU A 1011 -27.55 -22.90 12.54
C LEU A 1011 -28.93 -22.44 13.05
N GLN A 1012 -29.39 -21.25 12.67
CA GLN A 1012 -30.73 -20.77 13.01
C GLN A 1012 -31.85 -21.63 12.41
N ILE A 1013 -31.67 -22.09 11.17
CA ILE A 1013 -32.57 -23.06 10.53
C ILE A 1013 -32.59 -24.38 11.33
N ILE A 1014 -31.42 -24.90 11.71
CA ILE A 1014 -31.30 -26.11 12.52
C ILE A 1014 -32.05 -25.94 13.85
N ARG A 1015 -31.91 -24.80 14.53
CA ARG A 1015 -32.59 -24.54 15.81
C ARG A 1015 -34.11 -24.67 15.71
N LYS A 1016 -34.71 -24.29 14.57
CA LYS A 1016 -36.17 -24.39 14.34
C LYS A 1016 -36.59 -25.80 13.90
N LEU A 1017 -35.67 -26.62 13.39
CA LEU A 1017 -35.94 -27.96 12.86
C LEU A 1017 -35.43 -29.11 13.75
N LYS A 1018 -34.68 -28.83 14.82
CA LYS A 1018 -34.05 -29.85 15.68
C LYS A 1018 -35.02 -30.84 16.35
N ASN A 1019 -36.28 -30.46 16.51
CA ASN A 1019 -37.31 -31.30 17.13
C ASN A 1019 -37.90 -32.37 16.17
N TYR A 1020 -37.45 -32.43 14.92
CA TYR A 1020 -37.82 -33.49 13.98
C TYR A 1020 -36.85 -34.67 14.14
N ASP A 1021 -37.33 -35.77 14.73
CA ASP A 1021 -36.48 -36.91 15.10
C ASP A 1021 -35.75 -37.54 13.92
N ASP A 1022 -36.39 -37.57 12.74
CA ASP A 1022 -35.82 -38.16 11.53
C ASP A 1022 -34.98 -37.20 10.68
N MET A 1023 -34.75 -35.96 11.15
CA MET A 1023 -33.95 -34.96 10.44
C MET A 1023 -32.57 -34.78 11.08
N TYR A 1024 -31.53 -34.79 10.23
CA TYR A 1024 -30.12 -34.63 10.58
C TYR A 1024 -29.43 -33.63 9.66
N PHE A 1025 -28.31 -33.08 10.12
CA PHE A 1025 -27.65 -31.96 9.45
C PHE A 1025 -26.17 -32.24 9.17
N VAL A 1026 -25.68 -31.79 8.01
CA VAL A 1026 -24.27 -31.83 7.63
C VAL A 1026 -23.78 -30.41 7.39
N MET A 1027 -22.63 -30.05 7.94
CA MET A 1027 -22.05 -28.72 7.75
C MET A 1027 -20.57 -28.81 7.45
N ILE A 1028 -20.19 -28.55 6.20
CA ILE A 1028 -18.80 -28.72 5.72
C ILE A 1028 -18.23 -27.38 5.34
N GLY A 1029 -17.00 -27.14 5.78
CA GLY A 1029 -16.28 -25.92 5.49
C GLY A 1029 -15.45 -25.43 6.66
N ASN A 1030 -14.61 -24.45 6.37
CA ASN A 1030 -13.77 -23.78 7.36
C ASN A 1030 -13.73 -22.28 7.01
N GLY A 1031 -13.17 -21.46 7.88
CA GLY A 1031 -13.04 -20.02 7.67
C GLY A 1031 -13.01 -19.22 8.97
N PRO A 1032 -13.06 -17.89 8.86
CA PRO A 1032 -12.97 -17.00 10.02
C PRO A 1032 -14.00 -17.28 11.12
N GLN A 1033 -15.18 -17.79 10.76
CA GLN A 1033 -16.25 -18.12 11.70
C GLN A 1033 -16.22 -19.57 12.19
N TYR A 1034 -15.21 -20.38 11.83
CA TYR A 1034 -15.15 -21.80 12.23
C TYR A 1034 -15.24 -22.00 13.74
N LYS A 1035 -14.41 -21.28 14.51
CA LYS A 1035 -14.40 -21.43 15.97
C LYS A 1035 -15.72 -20.99 16.62
N SER A 1036 -16.35 -19.91 16.14
CA SER A 1036 -17.62 -19.43 16.69
C SER A 1036 -18.77 -20.37 16.36
N ILE A 1037 -18.81 -20.93 15.14
CA ILE A 1037 -19.79 -21.94 14.75
C ILE A 1037 -19.67 -23.20 15.61
N GLN A 1038 -18.45 -23.70 15.85
CA GLN A 1038 -18.24 -24.88 16.71
C GLN A 1038 -18.70 -24.63 18.15
N GLN A 1039 -18.42 -23.44 18.71
CA GLN A 1039 -18.88 -23.06 20.05
C GLN A 1039 -20.41 -22.97 20.15
N GLU A 1040 -21.06 -22.45 19.11
CA GLU A 1040 -22.52 -22.33 19.09
C GLU A 1040 -23.21 -23.67 18.95
N ILE A 1041 -22.68 -24.59 18.13
CA ILE A 1041 -23.14 -25.98 18.03
C ILE A 1041 -23.17 -26.60 19.43
N SER A 1042 -22.10 -26.44 20.21
CA SER A 1042 -22.05 -26.96 21.58
C SER A 1042 -22.96 -26.25 22.57
N THR A 1043 -23.06 -24.92 22.48
CA THR A 1043 -23.96 -24.15 23.36
C THR A 1043 -25.42 -24.54 23.15
N LEU A 1044 -25.78 -24.96 21.94
CA LEU A 1044 -27.14 -25.36 21.57
C LEU A 1044 -27.42 -26.86 21.76
N ASN A 1045 -26.44 -27.63 22.25
CA ASN A 1045 -26.48 -29.10 22.39
C ASN A 1045 -26.91 -29.80 21.09
N LEU A 1046 -26.32 -29.40 19.96
CA LEU A 1046 -26.65 -29.92 18.63
C LEU A 1046 -25.78 -31.11 18.20
N GLU A 1047 -24.79 -31.52 18.99
CA GLU A 1047 -23.78 -32.54 18.61
C GLU A 1047 -24.36 -33.90 18.24
N GLY A 1048 -25.55 -34.25 18.75
CA GLY A 1048 -26.27 -35.47 18.36
C GLY A 1048 -27.09 -35.37 17.07
N LYS A 1049 -27.17 -34.18 16.45
CA LYS A 1049 -28.02 -33.86 15.30
C LYS A 1049 -27.26 -33.28 14.10
N ILE A 1050 -26.06 -32.71 14.31
CA ILE A 1050 -25.23 -32.12 13.26
C ILE A 1050 -23.87 -32.79 13.17
N PHE A 1051 -23.41 -33.08 11.95
CA PHE A 1051 -22.02 -33.44 11.67
C PHE A 1051 -21.28 -32.27 11.01
N ALA A 1052 -20.26 -31.74 11.70
CA ALA A 1052 -19.52 -30.56 11.26
C ALA A 1052 -17.99 -30.73 11.40
N PRO A 1053 -17.33 -31.52 10.52
CA PRO A 1053 -15.91 -31.89 10.66
C PRO A 1053 -14.92 -30.78 10.29
N GLY A 1054 -15.40 -29.69 9.70
CA GLY A 1054 -14.55 -28.65 9.14
C GLY A 1054 -14.28 -28.85 7.65
N PHE A 1055 -13.04 -28.56 7.22
CA PHE A 1055 -12.60 -28.75 5.83
C PHE A 1055 -12.46 -30.23 5.50
N VAL A 1056 -12.83 -30.61 4.28
CA VAL A 1056 -12.67 -31.97 3.73
C VAL A 1056 -12.13 -31.87 2.31
N ASP A 1057 -11.26 -32.80 1.93
CA ASP A 1057 -10.66 -32.82 0.58
C ASP A 1057 -11.66 -33.23 -0.50
N ASP A 1058 -12.61 -34.12 -0.16
CA ASP A 1058 -13.67 -34.56 -1.06
C ASP A 1058 -15.07 -34.34 -0.45
N ASN A 1059 -15.82 -33.40 -1.01
CA ASN A 1059 -17.19 -33.08 -0.61
C ASN A 1059 -18.25 -33.99 -1.27
N LYS A 1060 -17.91 -34.73 -2.33
CA LYS A 1060 -18.86 -35.52 -3.13
C LYS A 1060 -19.65 -36.53 -2.31
N PRO A 1061 -19.03 -37.33 -1.42
CA PRO A 1061 -19.76 -38.33 -0.63
C PRO A 1061 -20.78 -37.68 0.31
N TYR A 1062 -20.48 -36.48 0.80
CA TYR A 1062 -21.37 -35.75 1.71
C TYR A 1062 -22.53 -35.10 0.97
N LEU A 1063 -22.33 -34.58 -0.24
CA LEU A 1063 -23.42 -34.08 -1.06
C LEU A 1063 -24.36 -35.23 -1.41
N LYS A 1064 -23.79 -36.36 -1.84
CA LYS A 1064 -24.54 -37.52 -2.33
C LYS A 1064 -25.60 -38.05 -1.35
N ILE A 1065 -25.31 -37.99 -0.05
CA ILE A 1065 -26.23 -38.45 1.01
C ILE A 1065 -27.28 -37.40 1.39
N SER A 1066 -27.15 -36.15 0.95
CA SER A 1066 -28.07 -35.07 1.29
C SER A 1066 -29.42 -35.21 0.57
N ASP A 1067 -30.49 -34.90 1.29
CA ASP A 1067 -31.84 -34.78 0.75
C ASP A 1067 -32.20 -33.35 0.34
N ALA A 1068 -31.53 -32.36 0.92
CA ALA A 1068 -31.59 -30.96 0.52
C ALA A 1068 -30.27 -30.25 0.81
N LEU A 1069 -29.84 -29.37 -0.09
CA LEU A 1069 -28.68 -28.49 0.10
C LEU A 1069 -29.16 -27.05 0.35
N VAL A 1070 -28.69 -26.44 1.43
CA VAL A 1070 -29.06 -25.08 1.84
C VAL A 1070 -27.94 -24.10 1.56
N ILE A 1071 -28.26 -23.01 0.87
CA ILE A 1071 -27.31 -21.94 0.51
C ILE A 1071 -27.89 -20.60 1.00
N PRO A 1072 -27.66 -20.23 2.27
CA PRO A 1072 -28.28 -19.05 2.90
C PRO A 1072 -27.48 -17.76 2.67
N SER A 1073 -26.58 -17.73 1.68
CA SER A 1073 -25.65 -16.63 1.43
C SER A 1073 -26.35 -15.28 1.25
N LYS A 1074 -25.68 -14.20 1.67
CA LYS A 1074 -26.10 -12.80 1.42
C LYS A 1074 -25.70 -12.32 0.03
N ILE A 1075 -24.54 -12.78 -0.46
CA ILE A 1075 -23.97 -12.38 -1.74
C ILE A 1075 -23.42 -13.63 -2.43
N GLU A 1076 -23.84 -13.86 -3.68
CA GLU A 1076 -23.34 -14.94 -4.53
C GLU A 1076 -23.30 -14.49 -6.00
N GLY A 1077 -22.43 -15.12 -6.79
CA GLY A 1077 -22.63 -15.22 -8.24
C GLY A 1077 -23.52 -16.43 -8.52
N ILE A 1078 -22.93 -17.48 -9.09
CA ILE A 1078 -23.51 -18.83 -9.12
C ILE A 1078 -22.56 -19.75 -8.34
N PRO A 1079 -22.96 -20.28 -7.16
CA PRO A 1079 -22.09 -21.13 -6.36
C PRO A 1079 -21.76 -22.44 -7.10
N ILE A 1080 -20.49 -22.87 -7.11
CA ILE A 1080 -20.13 -24.19 -7.66
C ILE A 1080 -20.84 -25.32 -6.92
N THR A 1081 -20.89 -25.25 -5.59
CA THR A 1081 -21.61 -26.22 -4.75
C THR A 1081 -23.09 -26.37 -5.15
N LEU A 1082 -23.73 -25.31 -5.65
CA LEU A 1082 -25.09 -25.38 -6.17
C LEU A 1082 -25.15 -26.28 -7.40
N MET A 1083 -24.22 -26.10 -8.35
CA MET A 1083 -24.13 -26.90 -9.58
C MET A 1083 -23.75 -28.36 -9.28
N GLU A 1084 -22.82 -28.58 -8.36
CA GLU A 1084 -22.44 -29.91 -7.85
C GLU A 1084 -23.65 -30.62 -7.24
N GLY A 1085 -24.43 -29.91 -6.42
CA GLY A 1085 -25.63 -30.45 -5.79
C GLY A 1085 -26.71 -30.82 -6.81
N LEU A 1086 -27.02 -29.93 -7.75
CA LEU A 1086 -27.95 -30.23 -8.85
C LEU A 1086 -27.48 -31.44 -9.67
N SER A 1087 -26.17 -31.54 -9.92
CA SER A 1087 -25.58 -32.67 -10.64
C SER A 1087 -25.76 -33.99 -9.91
N LEU A 1088 -25.78 -34.02 -8.58
CA LEU A 1088 -26.10 -35.23 -7.83
C LEU A 1088 -27.60 -35.48 -7.65
N GLY A 1089 -28.44 -34.61 -8.24
CA GLY A 1089 -29.90 -34.68 -8.13
C GLY A 1089 -30.41 -34.22 -6.78
N ILE A 1090 -29.73 -33.25 -6.14
CA ILE A 1090 -30.11 -32.73 -4.82
C ILE A 1090 -30.95 -31.46 -5.00
N PRO A 1091 -32.16 -31.38 -4.41
CA PRO A 1091 -32.95 -30.17 -4.40
C PRO A 1091 -32.24 -29.06 -3.61
N ILE A 1092 -32.23 -27.85 -4.16
CA ILE A 1092 -31.55 -26.70 -3.57
C ILE A 1092 -32.55 -25.79 -2.86
N VAL A 1093 -32.23 -25.32 -1.66
CA VAL A 1093 -32.96 -24.23 -0.98
C VAL A 1093 -31.97 -23.09 -0.75
N ALA A 1094 -32.12 -22.00 -1.49
CA ALA A 1094 -31.09 -20.95 -1.56
C ALA A 1094 -31.66 -19.54 -1.44
N SER A 1095 -30.83 -18.59 -0.97
CA SER A 1095 -31.15 -17.18 -1.00
C SER A 1095 -31.37 -16.69 -2.44
N ARG A 1096 -32.39 -15.84 -2.65
CA ARG A 1096 -32.67 -15.17 -3.92
C ARG A 1096 -31.71 -13.99 -4.14
N VAL A 1097 -30.44 -14.31 -4.40
CA VAL A 1097 -29.35 -13.32 -4.61
C VAL A 1097 -28.52 -13.69 -5.84
N GLY A 1098 -27.98 -12.65 -6.50
CA GLY A 1098 -27.11 -12.78 -7.66
C GLY A 1098 -27.68 -13.68 -8.75
N GLY A 1099 -26.87 -14.63 -9.24
CA GLY A 1099 -27.23 -15.51 -10.34
C GLY A 1099 -28.10 -16.72 -9.95
N ILE A 1100 -28.33 -16.98 -8.66
CA ILE A 1100 -29.10 -18.15 -8.18
C ILE A 1100 -30.50 -18.25 -8.84
N PRO A 1101 -31.29 -17.17 -8.96
CA PRO A 1101 -32.63 -17.24 -9.57
C PRO A 1101 -32.63 -17.60 -11.06
N SER A 1102 -31.48 -17.48 -11.75
CA SER A 1102 -31.35 -17.92 -13.15
C SER A 1102 -31.17 -19.45 -13.27
N VAL A 1103 -30.77 -20.11 -12.18
CA VAL A 1103 -30.50 -21.55 -12.14
C VAL A 1103 -31.60 -22.31 -11.40
N ILE A 1104 -32.13 -21.73 -10.32
CA ILE A 1104 -33.17 -22.35 -9.47
C ILE A 1104 -34.55 -21.85 -9.88
N ALA A 1105 -35.39 -22.77 -10.33
CA ALA A 1105 -36.80 -22.55 -10.59
C ALA A 1105 -37.64 -23.15 -9.45
N ASP A 1106 -38.36 -22.29 -8.73
CA ASP A 1106 -39.17 -22.65 -7.56
C ASP A 1106 -40.15 -23.79 -7.89
N GLY A 1107 -40.07 -24.89 -7.12
CA GLY A 1107 -40.92 -26.07 -7.29
C GLY A 1107 -40.53 -26.98 -8.46
N TYR A 1108 -39.49 -26.66 -9.22
CA TYR A 1108 -38.97 -27.50 -10.30
C TYR A 1108 -37.69 -28.23 -9.89
N ASN A 1109 -36.61 -27.53 -9.56
CA ASN A 1109 -35.32 -28.10 -9.15
C ASN A 1109 -34.85 -27.62 -7.76
N GLY A 1110 -35.65 -26.78 -7.11
CA GLY A 1110 -35.36 -26.24 -5.78
C GLY A 1110 -36.33 -25.12 -5.40
N PHE A 1111 -35.92 -24.31 -4.43
CA PHE A 1111 -36.63 -23.11 -3.98
C PHE A 1111 -35.65 -21.97 -3.69
N THR A 1112 -36.07 -20.77 -4.06
CA THR A 1112 -35.44 -19.51 -3.67
C THR A 1112 -36.18 -18.90 -2.48
N CYS A 1113 -35.42 -18.37 -1.52
CA CYS A 1113 -35.94 -17.74 -0.30
C CYS A 1113 -35.42 -16.30 -0.20
N ASN A 1114 -36.15 -15.42 0.49
CA ASN A 1114 -35.62 -14.08 0.76
C ASN A 1114 -34.38 -14.18 1.67
N PRO A 1115 -33.31 -13.42 1.37
CA PRO A 1115 -32.11 -13.43 2.20
C PRO A 1115 -32.46 -13.10 3.65
N THR A 1116 -31.79 -13.75 4.60
CA THR A 1116 -31.98 -13.58 6.07
C THR A 1116 -33.35 -14.01 6.63
N ASN A 1117 -34.32 -14.40 5.80
CA ASN A 1117 -35.61 -14.91 6.27
C ASN A 1117 -35.55 -16.40 6.59
N VAL A 1118 -35.10 -16.73 7.81
CA VAL A 1118 -34.96 -18.12 8.30
C VAL A 1118 -36.26 -18.92 8.18
N ASP A 1119 -37.42 -18.29 8.41
CA ASP A 1119 -38.70 -19.00 8.39
C ASP A 1119 -39.07 -19.50 6.99
N GLU A 1120 -38.74 -18.73 5.95
CA GLU A 1120 -38.97 -19.16 4.58
C GLU A 1120 -38.13 -20.39 4.23
N PHE A 1121 -36.85 -20.42 4.61
CA PHE A 1121 -35.99 -21.60 4.45
C PHE A 1121 -36.57 -22.82 5.18
N VAL A 1122 -37.00 -22.64 6.43
CA VAL A 1122 -37.60 -23.69 7.26
C VAL A 1122 -38.85 -24.27 6.59
N GLU A 1123 -39.74 -23.43 6.07
CA GLU A 1123 -40.96 -23.90 5.39
C GLU A 1123 -40.65 -24.65 4.09
N ARG A 1124 -39.67 -24.19 3.29
CA ARG A 1124 -39.25 -24.92 2.08
C ARG A 1124 -38.61 -26.27 2.40
N ILE A 1125 -37.77 -26.34 3.44
CA ILE A 1125 -37.18 -27.61 3.88
C ILE A 1125 -38.26 -28.57 4.37
N LYS A 1126 -39.24 -28.09 5.16
CA LYS A 1126 -40.39 -28.90 5.59
C LYS A 1126 -41.20 -29.41 4.40
N GLN A 1127 -41.43 -28.58 3.39
CA GLN A 1127 -42.16 -28.97 2.18
C GLN A 1127 -41.47 -30.14 1.46
N ILE A 1128 -40.14 -30.11 1.32
CA ILE A 1128 -39.35 -31.21 0.75
C ILE A 1128 -39.39 -32.45 1.66
N TYR A 1129 -39.36 -32.25 2.98
CA TYR A 1129 -39.39 -33.33 3.97
C TYR A 1129 -40.71 -34.11 3.97
N THR A 1130 -41.85 -33.40 3.92
CA THR A 1130 -43.19 -33.99 4.08
C THR A 1130 -43.76 -34.57 2.78
N ASP A 1131 -43.51 -33.95 1.62
CA ASP A 1131 -44.03 -34.41 0.33
C ASP A 1131 -42.98 -35.24 -0.43
N LYS A 1132 -43.05 -36.57 -0.28
CA LYS A 1132 -42.14 -37.51 -0.96
C LYS A 1132 -42.27 -37.52 -2.48
N LYS A 1133 -43.45 -37.18 -3.02
CA LYS A 1133 -43.66 -37.10 -4.47
C LYS A 1133 -42.96 -35.87 -5.02
N LEU A 1134 -43.15 -34.73 -4.37
CA LEU A 1134 -42.43 -33.49 -4.69
C LEU A 1134 -40.92 -33.68 -4.55
N GLN A 1135 -40.46 -34.29 -3.46
CA GLN A 1135 -39.03 -34.56 -3.25
C GLN A 1135 -38.43 -35.35 -4.42
N SER A 1136 -39.08 -36.44 -4.83
CA SER A 1136 -38.59 -37.28 -5.94
C SER A 1136 -38.57 -36.51 -7.26
N GLN A 1137 -39.61 -35.71 -7.53
CA GLN A 1137 -39.69 -34.86 -8.72
C GLN A 1137 -38.57 -33.81 -8.75
N LEU A 1138 -38.32 -33.13 -7.63
CA LEU A 1138 -37.25 -32.13 -7.52
C LEU A 1138 -35.88 -32.76 -7.78
N LYS A 1139 -35.63 -33.96 -7.24
CA LYS A 1139 -34.37 -34.70 -7.42
C LYS A 1139 -34.11 -35.02 -8.90
N GLU A 1140 -35.12 -35.53 -9.59
CA GLU A 1140 -35.03 -35.93 -11.00
C GLU A 1140 -34.85 -34.70 -11.92
N ASN A 1141 -35.61 -33.64 -11.65
CA ASN A 1141 -35.49 -32.36 -12.36
C ASN A 1141 -34.14 -31.66 -12.14
N ALA A 1142 -33.61 -31.70 -10.92
CA ALA A 1142 -32.29 -31.15 -10.60
C ALA A 1142 -31.19 -31.81 -11.44
N ARG A 1143 -31.17 -33.14 -11.48
CA ARG A 1143 -30.21 -33.91 -12.30
C ARG A 1143 -30.38 -33.63 -13.79
N SER A 1144 -31.61 -33.65 -14.29
CA SER A 1144 -31.94 -33.38 -15.69
C SER A 1144 -31.50 -31.97 -16.12
N TYR A 1145 -31.74 -30.96 -15.27
CA TYR A 1145 -31.29 -29.59 -15.50
C TYR A 1145 -29.76 -29.53 -15.57
N ALA A 1146 -29.05 -30.14 -14.63
CA ALA A 1146 -27.59 -30.13 -14.59
C ALA A 1146 -26.96 -30.74 -15.85
N ILE A 1147 -27.41 -31.93 -16.29
CA ILE A 1147 -26.91 -32.56 -17.52
C ILE A 1147 -27.16 -31.67 -18.74
N LYS A 1148 -28.33 -31.04 -18.82
CA LYS A 1148 -28.73 -30.25 -20.00
C LYS A 1148 -28.06 -28.87 -20.06
N LYS A 1149 -27.80 -28.24 -18.92
CA LYS A 1149 -27.43 -26.82 -18.83
C LYS A 1149 -26.09 -26.56 -18.14
N LEU A 1150 -25.63 -27.44 -17.27
CA LEU A 1150 -24.43 -27.24 -16.44
C LEU A 1150 -23.32 -28.23 -16.79
N ASP A 1151 -23.40 -28.90 -17.93
CA ASP A 1151 -22.36 -29.83 -18.37
C ASP A 1151 -21.01 -29.12 -18.61
N LEU A 1152 -19.94 -29.70 -18.04
CA LEU A 1152 -18.59 -29.16 -18.16
C LEU A 1152 -18.08 -29.14 -19.59
N ASN A 1153 -18.35 -30.18 -20.39
CA ASN A 1153 -17.85 -30.24 -21.77
C ASN A 1153 -18.51 -29.17 -22.64
N ARG A 1154 -19.79 -28.86 -22.40
CA ARG A 1154 -20.45 -27.69 -23.01
C ARG A 1154 -19.66 -26.41 -22.73
N MET A 1155 -19.41 -26.10 -21.45
CA MET A 1155 -18.68 -24.89 -21.05
C MET A 1155 -17.29 -24.83 -21.71
N LYS A 1156 -16.52 -25.93 -21.65
CA LYS A 1156 -15.18 -26.03 -22.27
C LYS A 1156 -15.21 -25.73 -23.78
N ASN A 1157 -16.21 -26.25 -24.49
CA ASN A 1157 -16.38 -26.02 -25.92
C ASN A 1157 -16.76 -24.56 -26.23
N GLU A 1158 -17.63 -23.95 -25.42
CA GLU A 1158 -18.02 -22.53 -25.57
C GLU A 1158 -16.82 -21.59 -25.39
N TYR A 1159 -15.99 -21.81 -24.35
CA TYR A 1159 -14.75 -21.04 -24.17
C TYR A 1159 -13.78 -21.25 -25.32
N SER A 1160 -13.52 -22.49 -25.73
CA SER A 1160 -12.62 -22.78 -26.84
C SER A 1160 -13.05 -22.09 -28.14
N HIS A 1161 -14.36 -22.10 -28.42
CA HIS A 1161 -14.92 -21.44 -29.59
C HIS A 1161 -14.79 -19.91 -29.50
N ALA A 1162 -15.06 -19.31 -28.34
CA ALA A 1162 -14.93 -17.88 -28.12
C ALA A 1162 -13.50 -17.38 -28.41
N PHE A 1163 -12.48 -18.09 -27.89
CA PHE A 1163 -11.08 -17.74 -28.10
C PHE A 1163 -10.66 -17.91 -29.55
N THR A 1164 -11.08 -19.01 -30.20
CA THR A 1164 -10.75 -19.29 -31.61
C THR A 1164 -11.38 -18.24 -32.54
N ASN A 1165 -12.64 -17.86 -32.30
CA ASN A 1165 -13.34 -16.85 -33.09
C ASN A 1165 -12.64 -15.49 -32.99
N LEU A 1166 -12.24 -15.09 -31.78
CA LEU A 1166 -11.56 -13.81 -31.57
C LEU A 1166 -10.22 -13.73 -32.33
N LEU A 1167 -9.45 -14.83 -32.36
CA LEU A 1167 -8.22 -14.92 -33.15
C LEU A 1167 -8.45 -14.91 -34.67
N SER A 1168 -9.58 -15.45 -35.12
CA SER A 1168 -9.93 -15.43 -36.55
C SER A 1168 -10.29 -14.03 -37.03
N GLN A 1169 -10.98 -13.24 -36.19
CA GLN A 1169 -11.38 -11.87 -36.49
C GLN A 1169 -10.17 -10.94 -36.55
N SER A 1170 -9.20 -11.09 -35.65
CA SER A 1170 -7.99 -10.25 -35.61
C SER A 1170 -7.04 -10.45 -36.81
N LYS A 1171 -7.15 -11.57 -37.53
CA LYS A 1171 -6.35 -11.84 -38.76
C LYS A 1171 -6.98 -11.24 -40.03
N SER A 1172 -8.23 -10.76 -39.96
CA SER A 1172 -8.99 -10.25 -41.11
C SER A 1172 -8.99 -8.73 -41.26
N THR A 1173 -8.40 -8.04 -40.29
CA THR A 1173 -8.13 -6.59 -40.23
C THR A 1173 -6.64 -6.34 -40.34
#